data_AF-A0AA88TPJ0-F1
#
_entry.id   AF-A0AA88TPJ0-F1
#
_cell.length_a   1.000
_cell.length_b   1.000
_cell.length_c   1.000
_cell.angle_alpha   90.00
_cell.angle_beta   90.00
_cell.angle_gamma   90.00
#
_symmetry.space_group_name_H-M   'P 1'
#
loop_
_entity.id
_entity.type
_entity.pdbx_description
1 polymer ?
#
loop_
_entity_poly.entity_id
_entity_poly.type
_entity_poly.pdbx_seq_one_letter_code
_entity_poly.pdbx_strand_id
1 'polypeptide(L)'
;MGEVKTPRQWFLWSIALVYVCAFASIYVQIPGLYGDDGILPVRLQMPKVQRPLLEQLQASPSILWLGPSLGLAPQQVLELICLVGVALALSAVLLWPQRDSLIYLCLWALYLSLYNVGEDFLHSEWDVLLLEAGFLAVLVAPLGLLRRHSSNSFHDSVSFWLTRWLFFRLTFCTGVSKLASGDPAWYDLSALSHHLENQMSPTPLAWYVHLLPDWLLRLEAVVVLQSEIIVPLVTFFAPIRRLRLFGFYIQLFLQLFYILTGNCSLLNLLSIALSFSLLDDEHFVSNTGPKKKKGQEKRPNCGQTLVYCLTLLVEMAVYLFILYTFIALFNIQINWEEKTVSSKTNFTQKKFDAYLEVFQELTLCVGALSFIWEAVSAMLNCLCTRGIVSKLWSLIQWALITAAAASVFALSVVPYTSMAGMRVSKVLPAVRDAYSAVERYQLVGAYGIQHRMISTEGRPEIVLEGSYDGLTWKEMNHMYKPGNVDAVPPIVGPHQPRLERLMWQAAQEGDETSPWFTGLLQRLLQGKPEVVSLLQLDEAQYPFSQKPPIFIKAKLYNYHFTDPAKYKTHLQSWWRRQYKKEFFPVVNLDDPELQKLLEEAGLTEKFPVQPSSDTPVSQVLSLIRGHVKGLSGPLVLTTLLATLVSIWLFKTVFSWLLGGRKPKPASTDHKTRKPKESSETAEKSQAQAPSNKGNKKDPNEKRDSEKSPRKRK
;
A
#
# COMPACT_ATOMS: atom_id res chain seq x y z
N MET A 1 -7.81 22.01 -10.00
CA MET A 1 -8.39 21.36 -8.79
C MET A 1 -8.33 22.29 -7.59
N GLY A 2 -8.94 21.92 -6.44
CA GLY A 2 -8.79 22.66 -5.18
C GLY A 2 -7.39 22.49 -4.58
N GLU A 3 -7.08 23.17 -3.47
CA GLU A 3 -5.83 22.94 -2.74
C GLU A 3 -5.78 21.49 -2.18
N VAL A 4 -4.59 20.87 -2.16
CA VAL A 4 -4.39 19.43 -1.87
C VAL A 4 -3.43 19.20 -0.69
N LYS A 5 -3.31 20.16 0.23
CA LYS A 5 -2.30 20.11 1.31
C LYS A 5 -2.59 19.02 2.34
N THR A 6 -3.86 18.87 2.73
CA THR A 6 -4.33 17.91 3.73
C THR A 6 -4.40 16.50 3.15
N PRO A 7 -4.99 16.25 1.95
CA PRO A 7 -4.93 14.94 1.31
C PRO A 7 -3.50 14.43 1.12
N ARG A 8 -2.55 15.30 0.76
CA ARG A 8 -1.11 14.98 0.71
C ARG A 8 -0.59 14.44 2.03
N GLN A 9 -0.89 15.10 3.13
CA GLN A 9 -0.39 14.67 4.43
C GLN A 9 -0.96 13.32 4.85
N TRP A 10 -2.23 13.05 4.53
CA TRP A 10 -2.87 11.75 4.76
C TRP A 10 -2.31 10.65 3.87
N PHE A 11 -2.07 10.95 2.59
CA PHE A 11 -1.41 10.02 1.66
C PHE A 11 -0.02 9.61 2.18
N LEU A 12 0.85 10.60 2.46
CA LEU A 12 2.20 10.36 2.98
C LEU A 12 2.18 9.57 4.30
N TRP A 13 1.28 9.94 5.23
CA TRP A 13 1.11 9.22 6.48
C TRP A 13 0.69 7.76 6.27
N SER A 14 -0.23 7.51 5.35
CA SER A 14 -0.73 6.17 5.04
C SER A 14 0.36 5.30 4.39
N ILE A 15 1.14 5.85 3.47
CA ILE A 15 2.29 5.14 2.87
C ILE A 15 3.33 4.79 3.94
N ALA A 16 3.64 5.70 4.87
CA ALA A 16 4.55 5.41 5.97
C ALA A 16 4.02 4.29 6.87
N LEU A 17 2.70 4.27 7.17
CA LEU A 17 2.07 3.19 7.91
C LEU A 17 2.15 1.84 7.18
N VAL A 18 1.93 1.83 5.86
CA VAL A 18 2.09 0.62 5.03
C VAL A 18 3.53 0.11 5.06
N TYR A 19 4.54 1.00 5.00
CA TYR A 19 5.94 0.60 5.16
C TYR A 19 6.24 -0.02 6.52
N VAL A 20 5.68 0.51 7.62
CA VAL A 20 5.80 -0.13 8.95
C VAL A 20 5.27 -1.56 8.89
N CYS A 21 4.08 -1.76 8.31
CA CYS A 21 3.48 -3.08 8.19
C CYS A 21 4.32 -4.03 7.32
N ALA A 22 4.82 -3.55 6.18
CA ALA A 22 5.60 -4.34 5.24
C ALA A 22 6.94 -4.79 5.83
N PHE A 23 7.73 -3.87 6.38
CA PHE A 23 9.03 -4.20 6.97
C PHE A 23 8.91 -5.07 8.23
N ALA A 24 7.94 -4.78 9.11
CA ALA A 24 7.73 -5.59 10.31
C ALA A 24 7.25 -7.00 9.97
N SER A 25 6.40 -7.15 8.95
CA SER A 25 5.95 -8.46 8.48
C SER A 25 7.09 -9.31 7.92
N ILE A 26 7.97 -8.71 7.13
CA ILE A 26 9.13 -9.41 6.54
C ILE A 26 10.15 -9.77 7.63
N TYR A 27 10.42 -8.86 8.57
CA TYR A 27 11.41 -9.05 9.63
C TYR A 27 11.23 -10.37 10.40
N VAL A 28 9.99 -10.72 10.76
CA VAL A 28 9.68 -11.95 11.51
C VAL A 28 9.94 -13.22 10.67
N GLN A 29 9.81 -13.13 9.34
CA GLN A 29 9.93 -14.27 8.43
C GLN A 29 11.35 -14.48 7.88
N ILE A 30 12.22 -13.47 7.94
CA ILE A 30 13.60 -13.54 7.39
C ILE A 30 14.37 -14.79 7.84
N PRO A 31 14.40 -15.18 9.13
CA PRO A 31 15.21 -16.31 9.57
C PRO A 31 14.80 -17.63 8.90
N GLY A 32 13.50 -17.88 8.76
CA GLY A 32 12.98 -19.09 8.13
C GLY A 32 13.01 -19.04 6.60
N LEU A 33 12.90 -17.86 5.98
CA LEU A 33 12.91 -17.73 4.52
C LEU A 33 14.33 -17.68 3.96
N TYR A 34 15.14 -16.75 4.47
CA TYR A 34 16.41 -16.31 3.88
C TYR A 34 17.63 -16.52 4.77
N GLY A 35 17.42 -16.94 6.02
CA GLY A 35 18.50 -17.19 6.96
C GLY A 35 19.44 -18.30 6.48
N ASP A 36 20.58 -18.44 7.15
CA ASP A 36 21.52 -19.52 6.86
C ASP A 36 20.86 -20.91 6.96
N ASP A 37 19.94 -21.05 7.91
CA ASP A 37 19.11 -22.23 8.13
C ASP A 37 17.72 -22.17 7.46
N GLY A 38 17.43 -21.11 6.70
CA GLY A 38 16.15 -20.90 6.01
C GLY A 38 15.92 -21.74 4.75
N ILE A 39 14.74 -21.62 4.16
CA ILE A 39 14.29 -22.31 2.94
C ILE A 39 15.21 -22.02 1.75
N LEU A 40 15.53 -20.74 1.55
CA LEU A 40 16.33 -20.25 0.43
C LEU A 40 17.44 -19.33 0.97
N PRO A 41 18.58 -19.89 1.41
CA PRO A 41 19.65 -19.11 2.01
C PRO A 41 20.22 -18.08 1.03
N VAL A 42 20.18 -16.80 1.40
CA VAL A 42 20.60 -15.69 0.52
C VAL A 42 22.08 -15.76 0.12
N ARG A 43 22.91 -16.42 0.93
CA ARG A 43 24.32 -16.67 0.60
C ARG A 43 24.51 -17.45 -0.70
N LEU A 44 23.53 -18.28 -1.08
CA LEU A 44 23.60 -19.11 -2.29
C LEU A 44 23.22 -18.32 -3.55
N GLN A 45 22.41 -17.26 -3.40
CA GLN A 45 21.98 -16.39 -4.49
C GLN A 45 23.00 -15.30 -4.83
N MET A 46 23.92 -14.95 -3.92
CA MET A 46 24.88 -13.88 -4.17
C MET A 46 25.97 -14.28 -5.18
N PRO A 47 26.23 -13.44 -6.21
CA PRO A 47 27.34 -13.61 -7.14
C PRO A 47 28.69 -13.77 -6.43
N LYS A 48 29.37 -14.87 -6.73
CA LYS A 48 30.64 -15.28 -6.10
C LYS A 48 31.84 -14.40 -6.49
N VAL A 49 31.73 -13.63 -7.57
CA VAL A 49 32.82 -12.78 -8.08
C VAL A 49 32.64 -11.36 -7.56
N GLN A 50 33.62 -10.86 -6.81
CA GLN A 50 33.68 -9.47 -6.36
C GLN A 50 33.94 -8.57 -7.57
N ARG A 51 32.86 -8.05 -8.14
CA ARG A 51 32.91 -6.95 -9.10
C ARG A 51 32.97 -5.63 -8.34
N PRO A 52 33.46 -4.54 -8.96
CA PRO A 52 33.38 -3.23 -8.33
C PRO A 52 31.94 -2.88 -7.95
N LEU A 53 31.76 -2.22 -6.78
CA LEU A 53 30.44 -1.91 -6.20
C LEU A 53 29.48 -1.24 -7.19
N LEU A 54 29.99 -0.35 -8.06
CA LEU A 54 29.18 0.34 -9.05
C LEU A 54 28.58 -0.63 -10.09
N GLU A 55 29.35 -1.60 -10.56
CA GLU A 55 28.89 -2.60 -11.53
C GLU A 55 27.91 -3.58 -10.88
N GLN A 56 28.11 -3.92 -9.60
CA GLN A 56 27.18 -4.74 -8.82
C GLN A 56 25.84 -4.03 -8.57
N LEU A 57 25.88 -2.73 -8.24
CA LEU A 57 24.68 -1.90 -8.06
C LEU A 57 23.93 -1.66 -9.39
N GLN A 58 24.64 -1.56 -10.51
CA GLN A 58 24.04 -1.49 -11.84
C GLN A 58 23.41 -2.82 -12.27
N ALA A 59 24.03 -3.95 -11.90
CA ALA A 59 23.51 -5.29 -12.18
C ALA A 59 22.27 -5.60 -11.32
N SER A 60 22.34 -5.32 -10.02
CA SER A 60 21.26 -5.54 -9.06
C SER A 60 21.27 -4.42 -8.00
N PRO A 61 20.29 -3.48 -8.01
CA PRO A 61 20.28 -2.37 -7.07
C PRO A 61 19.86 -2.86 -5.68
N SER A 62 20.80 -3.43 -4.93
CA SER A 62 20.62 -3.88 -3.56
C SER A 62 21.68 -3.27 -2.64
N ILE A 63 21.27 -2.93 -1.42
CA ILE A 63 22.16 -2.41 -0.36
C ILE A 63 22.98 -3.56 0.26
N LEU A 64 22.61 -4.81 -0.03
CA LEU A 64 23.29 -6.00 0.47
C LEU A 64 24.76 -6.09 0.05
N TRP A 65 25.13 -5.46 -1.07
CA TRP A 65 26.52 -5.34 -1.50
C TRP A 65 27.42 -4.57 -0.52
N LEU A 66 26.84 -3.75 0.35
CA LEU A 66 27.56 -3.05 1.43
C LEU A 66 27.77 -3.93 2.66
N GLY A 67 27.11 -5.09 2.75
CA GLY A 67 27.22 -6.04 3.86
C GLY A 67 28.66 -6.44 4.23
N PRO A 68 29.48 -6.88 3.25
CA PRO A 68 30.87 -7.25 3.50
C PRO A 68 31.71 -6.09 4.04
N SER A 69 31.43 -4.85 3.63
CA SER A 69 32.14 -3.65 4.14
C SER A 69 31.83 -3.35 5.61
N LEU A 70 30.66 -3.79 6.09
CA LEU A 70 30.23 -3.69 7.48
C LEU A 70 30.61 -4.94 8.29
N GLY A 71 31.21 -5.95 7.65
CA GLY A 71 31.52 -7.25 8.25
C GLY A 71 30.28 -8.07 8.63
N LEU A 72 29.08 -7.75 8.12
CA LEU A 72 27.84 -8.41 8.52
C LEU A 72 27.52 -9.59 7.60
N ALA A 73 26.97 -10.66 8.17
CA ALA A 73 26.43 -11.77 7.38
C ALA A 73 25.21 -11.31 6.55
N PRO A 74 24.95 -11.88 5.36
CA PRO A 74 23.84 -11.46 4.49
C PRO A 74 22.48 -11.43 5.20
N GLN A 75 22.19 -12.40 6.07
CA GLN A 75 20.98 -12.42 6.90
C GLN A 75 20.89 -11.20 7.83
N GLN A 76 21.99 -10.86 8.50
CA GLN A 76 22.02 -9.72 9.44
C GLN A 76 21.83 -8.39 8.71
N VAL A 77 22.32 -8.28 7.48
CA VAL A 77 22.10 -7.10 6.63
C VAL A 77 20.62 -6.96 6.28
N LEU A 78 19.93 -8.04 5.91
CA LEU A 78 18.48 -8.01 5.66
C LEU A 78 17.68 -7.58 6.90
N GLU A 79 18.06 -8.09 8.07
CA GLU A 79 17.43 -7.70 9.34
C GLU A 79 17.67 -6.23 9.67
N LEU A 80 18.90 -5.74 9.46
CA LEU A 80 19.23 -4.33 9.62
C LEU A 80 18.42 -3.44 8.67
N ILE A 81 18.29 -3.83 7.40
CA ILE A 81 17.47 -3.12 6.41
C ILE A 81 16.02 -3.01 6.90
N CYS A 82 15.44 -4.11 7.41
CA CYS A 82 14.08 -4.11 7.93
C CYS A 82 13.93 -3.24 9.19
N LEU A 83 14.84 -3.34 10.15
CA LEU A 83 14.78 -2.55 11.39
C LEU A 83 14.96 -1.06 11.13
N VAL A 84 15.90 -0.68 10.25
CA VAL A 84 16.07 0.71 9.82
C VAL A 84 14.84 1.20 9.05
N GLY A 85 14.26 0.35 8.19
CA GLY A 85 13.01 0.63 7.48
C GLY A 85 11.83 0.88 8.43
N VAL A 86 11.64 0.01 9.44
CA VAL A 86 10.62 0.19 10.49
C VAL A 86 10.87 1.48 11.26
N ALA A 87 12.11 1.77 11.67
CA ALA A 87 12.44 2.97 12.43
C ALA A 87 12.14 4.25 11.65
N LEU A 88 12.57 4.35 10.38
CA LEU A 88 12.30 5.50 9.51
C LEU A 88 10.80 5.65 9.20
N ALA A 89 10.09 4.54 9.00
CA ALA A 89 8.66 4.57 8.72
C ALA A 89 7.87 5.01 9.97
N LEU A 90 8.20 4.48 11.16
CA LEU A 90 7.62 4.89 12.44
C LEU A 90 7.88 6.37 12.71
N SER A 91 9.08 6.84 12.40
CA SER A 91 9.46 8.24 12.61
C SER A 91 8.63 9.18 11.71
N ALA A 92 8.42 8.82 10.44
CA ALA A 92 7.53 9.55 9.51
C ALA A 92 6.03 9.51 9.94
N VAL A 93 5.57 8.42 10.56
CA VAL A 93 4.22 8.31 11.13
C VAL A 93 4.05 9.27 12.32
N LEU A 94 5.00 9.27 13.27
CA LEU A 94 4.94 10.03 14.52
C LEU A 94 5.22 11.53 14.38
N LEU A 95 6.11 11.89 13.45
CA LEU A 95 6.68 13.23 13.32
C LEU A 95 6.34 13.82 11.94
N TRP A 96 5.46 14.83 11.94
CA TRP A 96 5.13 15.62 10.75
C TRP A 96 6.36 16.19 10.01
N PRO A 97 7.42 16.67 10.69
CA PRO A 97 8.62 17.19 10.03
C PRO A 97 9.44 16.15 9.28
N GLN A 98 9.24 14.85 9.53
CA GLN A 98 10.02 13.78 8.93
C GLN A 98 9.31 13.16 7.71
N ARG A 99 8.21 13.74 7.26
CA ARG A 99 7.56 13.35 6.00
C ARG A 99 8.20 14.05 4.81
N ASP A 100 9.51 13.93 4.71
CA ASP A 100 10.34 14.55 3.68
C ASP A 100 10.64 13.56 2.55
N SER A 101 10.89 14.07 1.35
CA SER A 101 11.18 13.24 0.17
C SER A 101 12.38 12.32 0.35
N LEU A 102 13.41 12.76 1.10
CA LEU A 102 14.59 11.93 1.40
C LEU A 102 14.26 10.69 2.23
N ILE A 103 13.34 10.80 3.19
CA ILE A 103 12.97 9.68 4.05
C ILE A 103 12.19 8.64 3.23
N TYR A 104 11.26 9.08 2.37
CA TYR A 104 10.58 8.18 1.45
C TYR A 104 11.53 7.57 0.41
N LEU A 105 12.56 8.31 -0.04
CA LEU A 105 13.58 7.77 -0.95
C LEU A 105 14.42 6.69 -0.27
N CYS A 106 14.80 6.89 1.00
CA CYS A 106 15.48 5.88 1.79
C CYS A 106 14.58 4.65 2.01
N LEU A 107 13.31 4.84 2.39
CA LEU A 107 12.36 3.73 2.56
C LEU A 107 12.17 2.93 1.26
N TRP A 108 12.03 3.63 0.14
CA TRP A 108 11.91 3.01 -1.18
C TRP A 108 13.17 2.22 -1.55
N ALA A 109 14.36 2.78 -1.36
CA ALA A 109 15.63 2.10 -1.64
C ALA A 109 15.86 0.87 -0.76
N LEU A 110 15.50 0.95 0.53
CA LEU A 110 15.56 -0.19 1.46
C LEU A 110 14.60 -1.31 1.01
N TYR A 111 13.38 -0.97 0.62
CA TYR A 111 12.41 -1.97 0.15
C TYR A 111 12.80 -2.58 -1.19
N LEU A 112 13.32 -1.77 -2.13
CA LEU A 112 13.84 -2.25 -3.42
C LEU A 112 14.98 -3.24 -3.23
N SER A 113 15.85 -3.00 -2.24
CA SER A 113 16.91 -3.94 -1.88
C SER A 113 16.38 -5.28 -1.39
N LEU A 114 15.27 -5.29 -0.62
CA LEU A 114 14.63 -6.53 -0.20
C LEU A 114 13.98 -7.24 -1.39
N TYR A 115 13.25 -6.50 -2.22
CA TYR A 115 12.55 -7.01 -3.40
C TYR A 115 13.50 -7.74 -4.37
N ASN A 116 14.65 -7.13 -4.67
CA ASN A 116 15.62 -7.70 -5.61
C ASN A 116 16.27 -9.00 -5.12
N VAL A 117 16.34 -9.21 -3.81
CA VAL A 117 16.91 -10.43 -3.23
C VAL A 117 15.83 -11.45 -2.88
N GLY A 118 14.60 -11.00 -2.68
CA GLY A 118 13.56 -11.86 -2.20
C GLY A 118 12.92 -12.78 -3.24
N GLU A 119 13.22 -12.57 -4.53
CA GLU A 119 12.74 -13.37 -5.67
C GLU A 119 11.28 -13.82 -5.47
N ASP A 120 11.00 -15.13 -5.53
CA ASP A 120 9.65 -15.70 -5.47
C ASP A 120 8.81 -15.19 -4.28
N PHE A 121 9.42 -15.00 -3.12
CA PHE A 121 8.70 -14.58 -1.92
C PHE A 121 8.31 -13.08 -1.92
N LEU A 122 9.03 -12.22 -2.64
CA LEU A 122 8.82 -10.75 -2.67
C LEU A 122 8.34 -10.17 -4.01
N HIS A 123 8.02 -11.00 -5.02
CA HIS A 123 7.47 -10.56 -6.31
C HIS A 123 5.92 -10.55 -6.36
N SER A 124 5.25 -10.16 -5.28
CA SER A 124 3.77 -10.09 -5.25
C SER A 124 3.25 -8.77 -5.82
N GLU A 125 1.99 -8.73 -6.27
CA GLU A 125 1.40 -7.49 -6.82
C GLU A 125 1.44 -6.31 -5.84
N TRP A 126 1.27 -6.55 -4.54
CA TRP A 126 1.38 -5.49 -3.54
C TRP A 126 2.81 -5.01 -3.29
N ASP A 127 3.82 -5.83 -3.56
CA ASP A 127 5.23 -5.44 -3.45
C ASP A 127 5.60 -4.46 -4.57
N VAL A 128 5.17 -4.78 -5.80
CA VAL A 128 5.28 -3.90 -6.96
C VAL A 128 4.51 -2.60 -6.73
N LEU A 129 3.27 -2.67 -6.24
CA LEU A 129 2.48 -1.48 -5.92
C LEU A 129 3.13 -0.63 -4.83
N LEU A 130 3.73 -1.24 -3.80
CA LEU A 130 4.42 -0.51 -2.74
C LEU A 130 5.66 0.21 -3.25
N LEU A 131 6.43 -0.41 -4.16
CA LEU A 131 7.58 0.24 -4.82
C LEU A 131 7.15 1.41 -5.68
N GLU A 132 6.11 1.22 -6.50
CA GLU A 132 5.59 2.28 -7.35
C GLU A 132 4.99 3.43 -6.52
N ALA A 133 4.07 3.15 -5.60
CA ALA A 133 3.46 4.16 -4.71
C ALA A 133 4.50 4.83 -3.78
N GLY A 134 5.51 4.08 -3.36
CA GLY A 134 6.65 4.58 -2.60
C GLY A 134 7.48 5.60 -3.38
N PHE A 135 7.79 5.31 -4.64
CA PHE A 135 8.45 6.27 -5.54
C PHE A 135 7.58 7.51 -5.76
N LEU A 136 6.25 7.36 -5.88
CA LEU A 136 5.35 8.50 -5.99
C LEU A 136 5.34 9.34 -4.70
N ALA A 137 5.45 8.71 -3.54
CA ALA A 137 5.57 9.41 -2.26
C ALA A 137 6.84 10.28 -2.20
N VAL A 138 7.93 9.90 -2.86
CA VAL A 138 9.14 10.74 -3.00
C VAL A 138 8.83 12.03 -3.76
N LEU A 139 8.07 11.94 -4.86
CA LEU A 139 7.70 13.11 -5.68
C LEU A 139 6.65 14.01 -4.98
N VAL A 140 5.75 13.40 -4.22
CA VAL A 140 4.66 14.07 -3.50
C VAL A 140 5.15 14.74 -2.22
N ALA A 141 6.19 14.20 -1.57
CA ALA A 141 6.71 14.72 -0.32
C ALA A 141 7.43 16.07 -0.51
N PRO A 142 7.33 16.99 0.47
CA PRO A 142 8.08 18.24 0.44
C PRO A 142 9.60 17.99 0.41
N LEU A 143 10.31 18.78 -0.41
CA LEU A 143 11.77 18.79 -0.46
C LEU A 143 12.33 19.53 0.77
N GLY A 144 12.66 18.78 1.82
CA GLY A 144 13.10 19.29 3.12
C GLY A 144 14.46 20.03 3.14
N LEU A 145 15.28 19.88 2.11
CA LEU A 145 16.63 20.48 2.02
C LEU A 145 16.63 22.02 2.06
N LEU A 146 15.51 22.66 1.71
CA LEU A 146 15.38 24.12 1.67
C LEU A 146 14.16 24.53 2.47
N ARG A 147 14.21 24.27 3.78
CA ARG A 147 13.22 24.66 4.79
C ARG A 147 13.15 26.19 4.95
N ARG A 148 12.74 26.90 3.91
CA ARG A 148 12.34 28.31 3.96
C ARG A 148 10.90 28.40 3.52
N HIS A 149 9.99 28.39 4.50
CA HIS A 149 8.55 28.70 4.45
C HIS A 149 8.01 29.13 3.07
N SER A 150 7.88 28.20 2.12
CA SER A 150 7.01 28.40 0.97
C SER A 150 5.71 27.66 1.27
N SER A 151 4.69 28.43 1.64
CA SER A 151 3.36 27.95 2.01
C SER A 151 2.61 27.29 0.84
N ASN A 152 3.06 27.47 -0.41
CA ASN A 152 2.36 26.99 -1.59
C ASN A 152 3.33 26.24 -2.51
N SER A 153 3.28 24.92 -2.42
CA SER A 153 3.83 24.04 -3.44
C SER A 153 2.83 23.95 -4.59
N PHE A 154 3.02 24.78 -5.62
CA PHE A 154 2.13 24.80 -6.79
C PHE A 154 2.29 23.54 -7.67
N HIS A 155 3.31 22.70 -7.42
CA HIS A 155 3.55 21.44 -8.10
C HIS A 155 2.77 20.25 -7.50
N ASP A 156 2.07 20.46 -6.39
CA ASP A 156 1.31 19.40 -5.71
C ASP A 156 0.24 18.78 -6.62
N SER A 157 -0.42 19.58 -7.47
CA SER A 157 -1.48 19.09 -8.37
C SER A 157 -0.97 18.08 -9.40
N VAL A 158 0.24 18.30 -9.93
CA VAL A 158 0.87 17.42 -10.93
C VAL A 158 1.28 16.10 -10.29
N SER A 159 1.88 16.15 -9.10
CA SER A 159 2.29 14.93 -8.37
C SER A 159 1.08 14.10 -7.93
N PHE A 160 0.02 14.76 -7.44
CA PHE A 160 -1.23 14.09 -7.08
C PHE A 160 -2.01 13.54 -8.27
N TRP A 161 -1.93 14.18 -9.43
CA TRP A 161 -2.48 13.64 -10.67
C TRP A 161 -1.85 12.28 -10.99
N LEU A 162 -0.54 12.13 -10.75
CA LEU A 162 0.15 10.88 -11.02
C LEU A 162 -0.25 9.79 -10.02
N THR A 163 -0.41 10.11 -8.73
CA THR A 163 -1.01 9.20 -7.74
C THR A 163 -2.41 8.75 -8.16
N ARG A 164 -3.22 9.66 -8.74
CA ARG A 164 -4.53 9.34 -9.27
C ARG A 164 -4.46 8.44 -10.50
N TRP A 165 -3.49 8.66 -11.38
CA TRP A 165 -3.26 7.81 -12.54
C TRP A 165 -2.86 6.37 -12.12
N LEU A 166 -2.02 6.24 -11.10
CA LEU A 166 -1.72 4.93 -10.51
C LEU A 166 -2.98 4.27 -9.94
N PHE A 167 -3.79 5.02 -9.17
CA PHE A 167 -5.03 4.50 -8.61
C PHE A 167 -6.03 4.04 -9.69
N PHE A 168 -6.14 4.83 -10.76
CA PHE A 168 -6.94 4.48 -11.93
C PHE A 168 -6.43 3.17 -12.55
N ARG A 169 -5.13 3.05 -12.84
CA ARG A 169 -4.57 1.83 -13.43
C ARG A 169 -4.79 0.61 -12.54
N LEU A 170 -4.58 0.74 -11.23
CA LEU A 170 -4.81 -0.36 -10.29
C LEU A 170 -6.26 -0.84 -10.35
N THR A 171 -7.24 0.06 -10.18
CA THR A 171 -8.67 -0.29 -10.14
C THR A 171 -9.20 -0.75 -11.50
N PHE A 172 -8.83 -0.06 -12.57
CA PHE A 172 -9.25 -0.41 -13.92
C PHE A 172 -8.64 -1.72 -14.39
N CYS A 173 -7.34 -1.93 -14.21
CA CYS A 173 -6.68 -3.17 -14.67
C CYS A 173 -7.15 -4.40 -13.86
N THR A 174 -7.42 -4.25 -12.56
CA THR A 174 -7.99 -5.34 -11.74
C THR A 174 -9.41 -5.71 -12.17
N GLY A 175 -10.25 -4.73 -12.52
CA GLY A 175 -11.58 -5.00 -13.07
C GLY A 175 -11.55 -5.62 -14.46
N VAL A 176 -10.70 -5.08 -15.35
CA VAL A 176 -10.55 -5.58 -16.73
C VAL A 176 -10.00 -6.99 -16.75
N SER A 177 -9.01 -7.31 -15.93
CA SER A 177 -8.35 -8.62 -15.96
C SER A 177 -9.30 -9.77 -15.58
N LYS A 178 -10.30 -9.50 -14.73
CA LYS A 178 -11.38 -10.44 -14.38
C LYS A 178 -12.15 -10.87 -15.62
N LEU A 179 -12.51 -9.94 -16.51
CA LEU A 179 -13.24 -10.24 -17.76
C LEU A 179 -12.32 -10.72 -18.90
N ALA A 180 -11.08 -10.20 -18.94
CA ALA A 180 -10.09 -10.57 -19.95
C ALA A 180 -9.51 -11.98 -19.75
N SER A 181 -9.65 -12.56 -18.55
CA SER A 181 -9.26 -13.94 -18.26
C SER A 181 -9.92 -14.98 -19.19
N GLY A 182 -11.14 -14.69 -19.64
CA GLY A 182 -11.97 -15.65 -20.39
C GLY A 182 -12.67 -16.68 -19.50
N ASP A 183 -12.57 -16.55 -18.17
CA ASP A 183 -13.21 -17.48 -17.24
C ASP A 183 -14.75 -17.36 -17.33
N PRO A 184 -15.48 -18.48 -17.56
CA PRO A 184 -16.93 -18.45 -17.72
C PRO A 184 -17.64 -17.94 -16.46
N ALA A 185 -17.07 -18.14 -15.27
CA ALA A 185 -17.65 -17.70 -14.01
C ALA A 185 -17.84 -16.18 -13.91
N TRP A 186 -16.97 -15.38 -14.54
CA TRP A 186 -17.13 -13.92 -14.58
C TRP A 186 -18.22 -13.48 -15.55
N TYR A 187 -18.39 -14.20 -16.67
CA TYR A 187 -19.47 -13.93 -17.63
C TYR A 187 -20.84 -14.41 -17.12
N ASP A 188 -20.88 -15.50 -16.36
CA ASP A 188 -22.09 -16.00 -15.70
C ASP A 188 -22.41 -15.27 -14.38
N LEU A 189 -21.52 -14.36 -13.94
CA LEU A 189 -21.61 -13.60 -12.69
C LEU A 189 -21.56 -14.46 -11.41
N SER A 190 -21.25 -15.75 -11.53
CA SER A 190 -21.05 -16.68 -10.41
C SER A 190 -19.66 -16.60 -9.79
N ALA A 191 -18.75 -15.78 -10.34
CA ALA A 191 -17.38 -15.67 -9.85
C ALA A 191 -17.26 -15.43 -8.33
N LEU A 192 -18.10 -14.55 -7.75
CA LEU A 192 -18.02 -14.25 -6.32
C LEU A 192 -18.42 -15.43 -5.41
N SER A 193 -19.26 -16.36 -5.88
CA SER A 193 -19.61 -17.54 -5.07
C SER A 193 -18.39 -18.43 -4.82
N HIS A 194 -17.45 -18.48 -5.77
CA HIS A 194 -16.21 -19.23 -5.67
C HIS A 194 -15.03 -18.40 -5.18
N HIS A 195 -15.02 -17.08 -5.44
CA HIS A 195 -13.92 -16.21 -5.04
C HIS A 195 -13.72 -16.17 -3.52
N LEU A 196 -14.81 -16.17 -2.74
CA LEU A 196 -14.77 -16.11 -1.28
C LEU A 196 -14.09 -17.33 -0.64
N GLU A 197 -14.18 -18.52 -1.26
CA GLU A 197 -13.45 -19.71 -0.81
C GLU A 197 -12.01 -19.73 -1.34
N ASN A 198 -11.81 -19.32 -2.60
CA ASN A 198 -10.53 -19.40 -3.30
C ASN A 198 -9.51 -18.34 -2.89
N GLN A 199 -9.93 -17.22 -2.32
CA GLN A 199 -9.04 -16.14 -1.89
C GLN A 199 -7.91 -16.61 -0.97
N MET A 200 -6.73 -16.00 -1.05
CA MET A 200 -5.54 -16.43 -0.32
C MET A 200 -5.77 -16.62 1.19
N SER A 201 -6.46 -15.68 1.84
CA SER A 201 -6.69 -15.73 3.29
C SER A 201 -8.10 -15.25 3.66
N PRO A 202 -9.11 -16.13 3.63
CA PRO A 202 -10.48 -15.78 3.94
C PRO A 202 -10.65 -15.49 5.43
N THR A 203 -11.54 -14.55 5.75
CA THR A 203 -11.98 -14.31 7.13
C THR A 203 -13.21 -15.16 7.47
N PRO A 204 -13.61 -15.24 8.75
CA PRO A 204 -14.88 -15.85 9.12
C PRO A 204 -16.08 -15.18 8.44
N LEU A 205 -15.99 -13.88 8.11
CA LEU A 205 -17.05 -13.16 7.41
C LEU A 205 -17.24 -13.70 5.99
N ALA A 206 -16.18 -14.11 5.30
CA ALA A 206 -16.30 -14.68 3.97
C ALA A 206 -17.17 -15.94 3.94
N TRP A 207 -17.10 -16.77 4.99
CA TRP A 207 -17.98 -17.93 5.14
C TRP A 207 -19.45 -17.50 5.24
N TYR A 208 -19.76 -16.48 6.05
CA TYR A 208 -21.12 -15.94 6.15
C TYR A 208 -21.63 -15.33 4.83
N VAL A 209 -20.77 -14.59 4.12
CA VAL A 209 -21.13 -14.01 2.82
C VAL A 209 -21.35 -15.11 1.78
N HIS A 210 -20.56 -16.19 1.81
CA HIS A 210 -20.73 -17.33 0.92
C HIS A 210 -22.09 -18.04 1.08
N LEU A 211 -22.69 -17.99 2.28
CA LEU A 211 -24.02 -18.56 2.55
C LEU A 211 -25.17 -17.67 2.06
N LEU A 212 -24.89 -16.48 1.52
CA LEU A 212 -25.94 -15.62 0.97
C LEU A 212 -26.60 -16.25 -0.27
N PRO A 213 -27.86 -15.89 -0.57
CA PRO A 213 -28.53 -16.36 -1.78
C PRO A 213 -27.75 -16.04 -3.05
N ASP A 214 -27.73 -16.98 -4.00
CA ASP A 214 -26.98 -16.86 -5.27
C ASP A 214 -27.31 -15.57 -6.05
N TRP A 215 -28.58 -15.14 -6.06
CA TRP A 215 -28.96 -13.90 -6.73
C TRP A 215 -28.27 -12.65 -6.16
N LEU A 216 -27.98 -12.64 -4.84
CA LEU A 216 -27.32 -11.52 -4.18
C LEU A 216 -25.82 -11.53 -4.48
N LEU A 217 -25.18 -12.70 -4.49
CA LEU A 217 -23.77 -12.86 -4.88
C LEU A 217 -23.54 -12.45 -6.34
N ARG A 218 -24.45 -12.81 -7.25
CA ARG A 218 -24.39 -12.36 -8.65
C ARG A 218 -24.56 -10.85 -8.79
N LEU A 219 -25.44 -10.24 -7.99
CA LEU A 219 -25.61 -8.79 -7.96
C LEU A 219 -24.34 -8.10 -7.42
N GLU A 220 -23.74 -8.65 -6.38
CA GLU A 220 -22.47 -8.17 -5.83
C GLU A 220 -21.35 -8.23 -6.88
N ALA A 221 -21.30 -9.28 -7.71
CA ALA A 221 -20.32 -9.39 -8.79
C ALA A 221 -20.49 -8.27 -9.82
N VAL A 222 -21.73 -7.90 -10.14
CA VAL A 222 -22.04 -6.74 -10.98
C VAL A 222 -21.56 -5.45 -10.34
N VAL A 223 -21.83 -5.25 -9.05
CA VAL A 223 -21.40 -4.04 -8.31
C VAL A 223 -19.87 -3.93 -8.31
N VAL A 224 -19.16 -5.03 -8.08
CA VAL A 224 -17.69 -5.10 -8.14
C VAL A 224 -17.20 -4.67 -9.53
N LEU A 225 -17.66 -5.32 -10.61
CA LEU A 225 -17.25 -5.00 -11.98
C LEU A 225 -17.58 -3.54 -12.36
N GLN A 226 -18.75 -3.06 -11.99
CA GLN A 226 -19.16 -1.67 -12.24
C GLN A 226 -18.27 -0.68 -11.48
N SER A 227 -17.96 -0.98 -10.23
CA SER A 227 -17.14 -0.14 -9.36
C SER A 227 -15.66 -0.12 -9.75
N GLU A 228 -15.14 -1.17 -10.38
CA GLU A 228 -13.73 -1.24 -10.81
C GLU A 228 -13.52 -0.74 -12.24
N ILE A 229 -14.50 -0.89 -13.14
CA ILE A 229 -14.35 -0.51 -14.55
C ILE A 229 -15.00 0.86 -14.84
N ILE A 230 -16.31 1.00 -14.60
CA ILE A 230 -17.08 2.17 -15.06
C ILE A 230 -16.87 3.36 -14.14
N VAL A 231 -16.87 3.15 -12.82
CA VAL A 231 -16.72 4.24 -11.84
C VAL A 231 -15.37 4.96 -12.02
N PRO A 232 -14.21 4.29 -12.13
CA PRO A 232 -12.94 4.98 -12.32
C PRO A 232 -12.87 5.72 -13.66
N LEU A 233 -13.42 5.12 -14.72
CA LEU A 233 -13.46 5.70 -16.07
C LEU A 233 -14.16 7.07 -16.10
N VAL A 234 -15.30 7.19 -15.40
CA VAL A 234 -16.14 8.39 -15.49
C VAL A 234 -15.87 9.39 -14.36
N THR A 235 -15.41 8.93 -13.18
CA THR A 235 -15.33 9.78 -11.99
C THR A 235 -13.92 10.31 -11.67
N PHE A 236 -12.84 9.57 -11.94
CA PHE A 236 -11.52 9.94 -11.42
C PHE A 236 -10.95 11.19 -12.09
N PHE A 237 -11.05 11.27 -13.42
CA PHE A 237 -10.58 12.43 -14.19
C PHE A 237 -11.66 13.51 -14.42
N ALA A 238 -12.81 13.38 -13.77
CA ALA A 238 -13.87 14.37 -13.88
C ALA A 238 -13.44 15.71 -13.26
N PRO A 239 -13.65 16.84 -13.95
CA PRO A 239 -13.38 18.17 -13.40
C PRO A 239 -14.34 18.51 -12.23
N ILE A 240 -15.48 17.82 -12.14
CA ILE A 240 -16.52 18.03 -11.13
C ILE A 240 -16.15 17.34 -9.82
N ARG A 241 -16.06 18.14 -8.75
CA ARG A 241 -15.70 17.68 -7.40
C ARG A 241 -16.60 16.57 -6.86
N ARG A 242 -17.92 16.71 -6.99
CA ARG A 242 -18.90 15.77 -6.43
C ARG A 242 -18.75 14.36 -7.02
N LEU A 243 -18.44 14.28 -8.32
CA LEU A 243 -18.17 13.01 -8.99
C LEU A 243 -16.90 12.34 -8.44
N ARG A 244 -15.82 13.09 -8.21
CA ARG A 244 -14.60 12.55 -7.57
C ARG A 244 -14.86 12.04 -6.17
N LEU A 245 -15.63 12.77 -5.36
CA LEU A 245 -16.02 12.33 -4.01
C LEU A 245 -16.88 11.07 -4.04
N PHE A 246 -17.81 10.97 -4.99
CA PHE A 246 -18.60 9.77 -5.20
C PHE A 246 -17.71 8.55 -5.53
N GLY A 247 -16.75 8.74 -6.45
CA GLY A 247 -15.75 7.71 -6.76
C GLY A 247 -14.92 7.31 -5.53
N PHE A 248 -14.47 8.28 -4.72
CA PHE A 248 -13.75 8.02 -3.47
C PHE A 248 -14.55 7.15 -2.49
N TYR A 249 -15.82 7.48 -2.22
CA TYR A 249 -16.62 6.71 -1.27
C TYR A 249 -16.94 5.31 -1.74
N ILE A 250 -17.25 5.13 -3.04
CA ILE A 250 -17.46 3.80 -3.61
C ILE A 250 -16.21 2.95 -3.44
N GLN A 251 -15.05 3.49 -3.81
CA GLN A 251 -13.79 2.77 -3.68
C GLN A 251 -13.44 2.47 -2.22
N LEU A 252 -13.61 3.44 -1.32
CA LEU A 252 -13.38 3.22 0.11
C LEU A 252 -14.27 2.09 0.65
N PHE A 253 -15.55 2.10 0.30
CA PHE A 253 -16.49 1.05 0.70
C PHE A 253 -16.06 -0.32 0.17
N LEU A 254 -15.68 -0.40 -1.11
CA LEU A 254 -15.21 -1.63 -1.75
C LEU A 254 -13.95 -2.18 -1.07
N GLN A 255 -12.94 -1.34 -0.81
CA GLN A 255 -11.71 -1.76 -0.14
C GLN A 255 -11.94 -2.21 1.31
N LEU A 256 -12.84 -1.55 2.04
CA LEU A 256 -13.24 -1.98 3.37
C LEU A 256 -13.96 -3.33 3.34
N PHE A 257 -14.82 -3.55 2.34
CA PHE A 257 -15.47 -4.83 2.15
C PHE A 257 -14.45 -5.94 1.87
N TYR A 258 -13.46 -5.71 1.01
CA TYR A 258 -12.36 -6.67 0.76
C TYR A 258 -11.50 -6.94 1.99
N ILE A 259 -11.25 -5.94 2.85
CA ILE A 259 -10.55 -6.15 4.13
C ILE A 259 -11.36 -7.06 5.06
N LEU A 260 -12.69 -6.87 5.10
CA LEU A 260 -13.57 -7.64 5.95
C LEU A 260 -13.72 -9.09 5.49
N THR A 261 -13.68 -9.36 4.18
CA THR A 261 -13.84 -10.72 3.61
C THR A 261 -12.52 -11.46 3.39
N GLY A 262 -11.42 -10.78 3.02
CA GLY A 262 -10.19 -11.41 2.52
C GLY A 262 -8.91 -11.15 3.31
N ASN A 263 -9.06 -10.84 4.60
CA ASN A 263 -8.00 -10.40 5.50
C ASN A 263 -7.35 -9.08 5.03
N CYS A 264 -6.95 -8.22 5.96
CA CYS A 264 -6.39 -6.92 5.60
C CYS A 264 -5.05 -7.06 4.85
N SER A 265 -5.07 -6.95 3.51
CA SER A 265 -3.88 -7.02 2.67
C SER A 265 -3.19 -5.65 2.54
N LEU A 266 -1.88 -5.65 2.25
CA LEU A 266 -1.16 -4.41 1.92
C LEU A 266 -1.74 -3.74 0.66
N LEU A 267 -2.25 -4.53 -0.29
CA LEU A 267 -2.92 -4.03 -1.48
C LEU A 267 -4.14 -3.15 -1.12
N ASN A 268 -4.99 -3.63 -0.20
CA ASN A 268 -6.17 -2.89 0.22
C ASN A 268 -5.79 -1.58 0.94
N LEU A 269 -4.76 -1.62 1.81
CA LEU A 269 -4.25 -0.43 2.49
C LEU A 269 -3.65 0.60 1.52
N LEU A 270 -2.92 0.13 0.51
CA LEU A 270 -2.35 0.97 -0.55
C LEU A 270 -3.45 1.58 -1.41
N SER A 271 -4.48 0.81 -1.80
CA SER A 271 -5.65 1.32 -2.53
C SER A 271 -6.36 2.43 -1.75
N ILE A 272 -6.55 2.27 -0.43
CA ILE A 272 -7.11 3.32 0.43
C ILE A 272 -6.19 4.55 0.45
N ALA A 273 -4.87 4.37 0.58
CA ALA A 273 -3.92 5.48 0.55
C ALA A 273 -4.00 6.25 -0.78
N LEU A 274 -4.01 5.54 -1.92
CA LEU A 274 -4.11 6.11 -3.26
C LEU A 274 -5.44 6.83 -3.50
N SER A 275 -6.54 6.36 -2.88
CA SER A 275 -7.86 6.99 -2.99
C SER A 275 -7.89 8.43 -2.47
N PHE A 276 -6.99 8.82 -1.55
CA PHE A 276 -6.86 10.21 -1.08
C PHE A 276 -6.54 11.20 -2.22
N SER A 277 -6.04 10.72 -3.37
CA SER A 277 -5.83 11.53 -4.58
C SER A 277 -7.10 12.12 -5.20
N LEU A 278 -8.27 11.62 -4.80
CA LEU A 278 -9.59 12.10 -5.24
C LEU A 278 -10.16 13.22 -4.34
N LEU A 279 -9.57 13.45 -3.16
CA LEU A 279 -10.03 14.47 -2.21
C LEU A 279 -9.36 15.84 -2.44
N ASP A 280 -10.05 16.92 -2.06
CA ASP A 280 -9.46 18.27 -1.94
C ASP A 280 -9.66 18.84 -0.53
N ASP A 281 -8.87 19.86 -0.15
CA ASP A 281 -8.81 20.48 1.18
C ASP A 281 -10.17 20.96 1.73
N GLU A 282 -11.10 21.41 0.87
CA GLU A 282 -12.41 21.89 1.33
C GLU A 282 -13.24 20.79 2.03
N HIS A 283 -12.93 19.51 1.79
CA HIS A 283 -13.63 18.40 2.43
C HIS A 283 -13.36 18.37 3.95
N PHE A 284 -12.11 18.64 4.33
CA PHE A 284 -11.67 18.63 5.73
C PHE A 284 -12.10 19.90 6.48
N VAL A 285 -12.11 21.04 5.79
CA VAL A 285 -12.50 22.35 6.37
C VAL A 285 -14.00 22.41 6.67
N SER A 286 -14.84 21.77 5.86
CA SER A 286 -16.29 21.68 6.06
C SER A 286 -16.69 21.02 7.39
N ASN A 287 -15.91 20.05 7.88
CA ASN A 287 -16.21 19.30 9.10
C ASN A 287 -15.64 19.93 10.39
N THR A 288 -14.72 20.89 10.29
CA THR A 288 -13.93 21.36 11.45
C THR A 288 -13.93 22.88 11.67
N GLY A 289 -14.40 23.68 10.71
CA GLY A 289 -14.52 25.14 10.86
C GLY A 289 -15.82 25.57 11.57
N PRO A 290 -15.81 26.69 12.34
CA PRO A 290 -17.07 27.29 12.77
C PRO A 290 -17.88 27.62 11.52
N LYS A 291 -19.11 27.09 11.43
CA LYS A 291 -20.09 27.42 10.37
C LYS A 291 -20.01 28.93 10.14
N LYS A 292 -19.49 29.36 8.99
CA LYS A 292 -19.49 30.78 8.59
C LYS A 292 -20.90 31.28 8.87
N LYS A 293 -21.01 32.34 9.69
CA LYS A 293 -22.28 33.00 9.99
C LYS A 293 -23.05 33.16 8.67
N LYS A 294 -24.23 32.53 8.58
CA LYS A 294 -25.24 32.80 7.55
C LYS A 294 -25.54 34.29 7.62
N GLY A 295 -24.89 35.08 6.79
CA GLY A 295 -24.92 36.54 6.92
C GLY A 295 -23.98 37.24 5.96
N GLN A 296 -24.01 36.83 4.68
CA GLN A 296 -23.62 37.58 3.47
C GLN A 296 -23.50 36.58 2.31
N GLU A 297 -24.61 35.93 1.94
CA GLU A 297 -24.69 35.33 0.61
C GLU A 297 -24.94 36.48 -0.38
N LYS A 298 -23.88 36.91 -1.08
CA LYS A 298 -24.05 37.72 -2.30
C LYS A 298 -24.93 36.90 -3.25
N ARG A 299 -26.04 37.48 -3.74
CA ARG A 299 -26.87 36.84 -4.77
C ARG A 299 -25.95 36.36 -5.91
N PRO A 300 -26.01 35.08 -6.31
CA PRO A 300 -25.13 34.57 -7.36
C PRO A 300 -25.40 35.35 -8.66
N ASN A 301 -24.33 35.74 -9.35
CA ASN A 301 -24.47 36.34 -10.68
C ASN A 301 -25.18 35.34 -11.61
N CYS A 302 -25.96 35.83 -12.59
CA CYS A 302 -26.67 34.98 -13.56
C CYS A 302 -25.75 33.91 -14.20
N GLY A 303 -24.52 34.31 -14.56
CA GLY A 303 -23.50 33.38 -15.08
C GLY A 303 -23.04 32.31 -14.08
N GLN A 304 -22.95 32.63 -12.79
CA GLN A 304 -22.60 31.62 -11.76
C GLN A 304 -23.73 30.61 -11.54
N THR A 305 -24.98 31.07 -11.63
CA THR A 305 -26.17 30.20 -11.55
C THR A 305 -26.23 29.28 -12.78
N LEU A 306 -25.92 29.80 -13.97
CA LEU A 306 -25.89 29.02 -15.21
C LEU A 306 -24.79 27.95 -15.18
N VAL A 307 -23.58 28.29 -14.75
CA VAL A 307 -22.49 27.31 -14.56
C VAL A 307 -22.89 26.25 -13.53
N TYR A 308 -23.50 26.63 -12.41
CA TYR A 308 -23.99 25.67 -11.41
C TYR A 308 -25.03 24.70 -12.00
N CYS A 309 -26.03 25.21 -12.73
CA CYS A 309 -27.03 24.39 -13.40
C CYS A 309 -26.40 23.44 -14.43
N LEU A 310 -25.48 23.92 -15.27
CA LEU A 310 -24.76 23.07 -16.22
C LEU A 310 -23.96 21.98 -15.52
N THR A 311 -23.28 22.31 -14.42
CA THR A 311 -22.51 21.33 -13.63
C THR A 311 -23.41 20.25 -13.05
N LEU A 312 -24.59 20.63 -12.55
CA LEU A 312 -25.60 19.71 -12.00
C LEU A 312 -26.18 18.82 -13.11
N LEU A 313 -26.45 19.36 -14.29
CA LEU A 313 -26.93 18.58 -15.43
C LEU A 313 -25.91 17.53 -15.86
N VAL A 314 -24.62 17.89 -15.92
CA VAL A 314 -23.53 16.94 -16.23
C VAL A 314 -23.41 15.88 -15.13
N GLU A 315 -23.52 16.27 -13.86
CA GLU A 315 -23.52 15.34 -12.72
C GLU A 315 -24.66 14.32 -12.82
N MET A 316 -25.89 14.79 -13.07
CA MET A 316 -27.05 13.91 -13.26
C MET A 316 -26.90 13.01 -14.50
N ALA A 317 -26.37 13.55 -15.60
CA ALA A 317 -26.12 12.75 -16.81
C ALA A 317 -25.09 11.64 -16.55
N VAL A 318 -24.04 11.91 -15.78
CA VAL A 318 -23.05 10.90 -15.37
C VAL A 318 -23.68 9.82 -14.50
N TYR A 319 -24.49 10.19 -13.50
CA TYR A 319 -25.17 9.19 -12.67
C TYR A 319 -26.17 8.35 -13.46
N LEU A 320 -26.93 8.97 -14.37
CA LEU A 320 -27.81 8.26 -15.28
C LEU A 320 -27.03 7.35 -16.23
N PHE A 321 -25.84 7.75 -16.68
CA PHE A 321 -24.98 6.90 -17.51
C PHE A 321 -24.42 5.69 -16.73
N ILE A 322 -24.00 5.89 -15.48
CA ILE A 322 -23.57 4.78 -14.61
C ILE A 322 -24.74 3.82 -14.36
N LEU A 323 -25.95 4.33 -14.12
CA LEU A 323 -27.14 3.50 -13.94
C LEU A 323 -27.55 2.78 -15.23
N TYR A 324 -27.49 3.48 -16.37
CA TYR A 324 -27.81 2.91 -17.67
C TYR A 324 -26.85 1.78 -18.03
N THR A 325 -25.55 1.98 -17.86
CA THR A 325 -24.54 0.92 -18.11
C THR A 325 -24.73 -0.26 -17.17
N PHE A 326 -25.04 -0.02 -15.89
CA PHE A 326 -25.37 -1.06 -14.92
C PHE A 326 -26.57 -1.93 -15.36
N ILE A 327 -27.64 -1.32 -15.89
CA ILE A 327 -28.82 -2.07 -16.37
C ILE A 327 -28.56 -2.73 -17.74
N ALA A 328 -27.95 -2.01 -18.67
CA ALA A 328 -27.82 -2.44 -20.08
C ALA A 328 -26.75 -3.53 -20.27
N LEU A 329 -25.62 -3.46 -19.56
CA LEU A 329 -24.53 -4.43 -19.67
C LEU A 329 -24.86 -5.76 -18.98
N PHE A 330 -25.67 -5.72 -17.91
CA PHE A 330 -25.94 -6.88 -17.04
C PHE A 330 -27.41 -7.34 -17.03
N ASN A 331 -28.23 -6.79 -17.94
CA ASN A 331 -29.64 -7.16 -18.19
C ASN A 331 -30.42 -7.49 -16.90
N ILE A 332 -30.44 -6.52 -16.00
CA ILE A 332 -30.99 -6.71 -14.65
C ILE A 332 -32.53 -6.74 -14.75
N GLN A 333 -33.13 -7.86 -14.36
CA GLN A 333 -34.58 -8.02 -14.26
C GLN A 333 -34.97 -8.26 -12.81
N ILE A 334 -35.93 -7.48 -12.32
CA ILE A 334 -36.44 -7.59 -10.96
C ILE A 334 -37.70 -8.44 -11.00
N ASN A 335 -37.65 -9.62 -10.37
CA ASN A 335 -38.81 -10.47 -10.21
C ASN A 335 -39.49 -10.14 -8.87
N TRP A 336 -40.57 -9.36 -8.92
CA TRP A 336 -41.28 -8.87 -7.73
C TRP A 336 -42.01 -9.97 -6.96
N GLU A 337 -42.38 -11.07 -7.63
CA GLU A 337 -43.10 -12.18 -7.01
C GLU A 337 -42.18 -13.04 -6.13
N GLU A 338 -40.99 -13.34 -6.63
CA GLU A 338 -39.98 -14.14 -5.91
C GLU A 338 -39.06 -13.30 -5.02
N LYS A 339 -39.13 -11.96 -5.13
CA LYS A 339 -38.18 -11.01 -4.53
C LYS A 339 -36.72 -11.31 -4.91
N THR A 340 -36.51 -11.80 -6.13
CA THR A 340 -35.18 -12.13 -6.68
C THR A 340 -34.79 -11.14 -7.77
N VAL A 341 -33.49 -10.95 -7.96
CA VAL A 341 -32.93 -10.15 -9.04
C VAL A 341 -32.13 -11.06 -9.96
N SER A 342 -32.53 -11.20 -11.21
CA SER A 342 -31.76 -11.94 -12.20
C SER A 342 -30.82 -11.00 -12.94
N SER A 343 -29.51 -11.29 -12.91
CA SER A 343 -28.48 -10.60 -13.67
C SER A 343 -27.82 -11.56 -14.66
N LYS A 344 -27.56 -11.08 -15.88
CA LYS A 344 -26.86 -11.83 -16.94
C LYS A 344 -26.04 -10.87 -17.80
N THR A 345 -24.80 -11.23 -18.12
CA THR A 345 -23.98 -10.42 -19.02
C THR A 345 -24.58 -10.39 -20.44
N ASN A 346 -24.63 -9.21 -21.04
CA ASN A 346 -25.21 -8.97 -22.37
C ASN A 346 -24.14 -8.90 -23.48
N PHE A 347 -22.88 -9.20 -23.16
CA PHE A 347 -21.76 -9.11 -24.08
C PHE A 347 -20.89 -10.38 -24.05
N THR A 348 -20.34 -10.73 -25.20
CA THR A 348 -19.41 -11.87 -25.35
C THR A 348 -17.96 -11.40 -25.21
N GLN A 349 -17.04 -12.31 -24.89
CA GLN A 349 -15.60 -12.02 -24.76
C GLN A 349 -15.05 -11.26 -25.98
N LYS A 350 -15.35 -11.70 -27.20
CA LYS A 350 -14.91 -11.01 -28.43
C LYS A 350 -15.39 -9.56 -28.53
N LYS A 351 -16.61 -9.26 -28.06
CA LYS A 351 -17.13 -7.89 -28.03
C LYS A 351 -16.43 -7.08 -26.94
N PHE A 352 -16.17 -7.70 -25.78
CA PHE A 352 -15.43 -7.06 -24.69
C PHE A 352 -14.03 -6.66 -25.12
N ASP A 353 -13.29 -7.54 -25.79
CA ASP A 353 -11.94 -7.24 -26.28
C ASP A 353 -11.94 -6.03 -27.23
N ALA A 354 -12.91 -5.97 -28.16
CA ALA A 354 -13.05 -4.83 -29.07
C ALA A 354 -13.41 -3.52 -28.33
N TYR A 355 -14.26 -3.57 -27.31
CA TYR A 355 -14.55 -2.40 -26.47
C TYR A 355 -13.35 -1.98 -25.63
N LEU A 356 -12.58 -2.94 -25.15
CA LEU A 356 -11.41 -2.70 -24.31
C LEU A 356 -10.33 -1.93 -25.07
N GLU A 357 -10.08 -2.27 -26.34
CA GLU A 357 -9.17 -1.50 -27.20
C GLU A 357 -9.59 -0.02 -27.29
N VAL A 358 -10.88 0.24 -27.52
CA VAL A 358 -11.43 1.61 -27.61
C VAL A 358 -11.32 2.35 -26.28
N PHE A 359 -11.66 1.69 -25.17
CA PHE A 359 -11.58 2.29 -23.84
C PHE A 359 -10.14 2.58 -23.41
N GLN A 360 -9.18 1.72 -23.76
CA GLN A 360 -7.77 1.95 -23.46
C GLN A 360 -7.19 3.14 -24.23
N GLU A 361 -7.52 3.30 -25.52
CA GLU A 361 -7.11 4.47 -26.30
C GLU A 361 -7.76 5.76 -25.75
N LEU A 362 -9.05 5.71 -25.41
CA LEU A 362 -9.78 6.84 -24.83
C LEU A 362 -9.21 7.25 -23.46
N THR A 363 -8.92 6.28 -22.59
CA THR A 363 -8.39 6.55 -21.24
C THR A 363 -6.99 7.13 -21.28
N LEU A 364 -6.13 6.68 -22.20
CA LEU A 364 -4.83 7.30 -22.44
C LEU A 364 -4.95 8.74 -22.94
N CYS A 365 -5.90 8.99 -23.86
CA CYS A 365 -6.16 10.35 -24.35
C CYS A 365 -6.69 11.28 -23.25
N VAL A 366 -7.69 10.85 -22.48
CA VAL A 366 -8.25 11.61 -21.36
C VAL A 366 -7.19 11.83 -20.27
N GLY A 367 -6.37 10.81 -19.97
CA GLY A 367 -5.24 10.92 -19.06
C GLY A 367 -4.24 11.98 -19.52
N ALA A 368 -3.79 11.93 -20.77
CA ALA A 368 -2.85 12.89 -21.32
C ALA A 368 -3.41 14.32 -21.33
N LEU A 369 -4.67 14.52 -21.75
CA LEU A 369 -5.33 15.82 -21.73
C LEU A 369 -5.47 16.37 -20.30
N SER A 370 -5.85 15.51 -19.35
CA SER A 370 -5.94 15.88 -17.93
C SER A 370 -4.58 16.24 -17.35
N PHE A 371 -3.51 15.53 -17.72
CA PHE A 371 -2.15 15.83 -17.27
C PHE A 371 -1.68 17.18 -17.80
N ILE A 372 -1.84 17.43 -19.10
CA ILE A 372 -1.47 18.70 -19.73
C ILE A 372 -2.21 19.86 -19.06
N TRP A 373 -3.51 19.69 -18.80
CA TRP A 373 -4.31 20.70 -18.11
C TRP A 373 -3.77 21.02 -16.71
N GLU A 374 -3.47 20.01 -15.89
CA GLU A 374 -2.92 20.21 -14.54
C GLU A 374 -1.50 20.79 -14.57
N ALA A 375 -0.66 20.37 -15.52
CA ALA A 375 0.68 20.90 -15.72
C ALA A 375 0.67 22.39 -16.12
N VAL A 376 -0.18 22.76 -17.09
CA VAL A 376 -0.35 24.15 -17.53
C VAL A 376 -0.97 25.00 -16.42
N SER A 377 -1.99 24.48 -15.72
CA SER A 377 -2.61 25.18 -14.59
C SER A 377 -1.60 25.45 -13.46
N ALA A 378 -0.74 24.47 -13.14
CA ALA A 378 0.34 24.63 -12.17
C ALA A 378 1.38 25.66 -12.64
N MET A 379 1.75 25.64 -13.93
CA MET A 379 2.66 26.63 -14.53
C MET A 379 2.11 28.06 -14.40
N LEU A 380 0.84 28.27 -14.73
CA LEU A 380 0.18 29.57 -14.61
C LEU A 380 0.16 30.05 -13.16
N ASN A 381 -0.11 29.17 -12.20
CA ASN A 381 -0.08 29.50 -10.78
C ASN A 381 1.32 29.88 -10.29
N CYS A 382 2.38 29.20 -10.80
CA CYS A 382 3.77 29.57 -10.52
C CYS A 382 4.09 31.00 -11.00
N LEU A 383 3.59 31.40 -12.17
CA LEU A 383 3.79 32.75 -12.73
C LEU A 383 3.10 33.86 -11.91
N CYS A 384 2.00 33.52 -11.23
CA CYS A 384 1.22 34.42 -10.36
C CYS A 384 1.85 34.65 -8.98
N THR A 385 2.95 33.99 -8.63
CA THR A 385 3.62 34.18 -7.33
C THR A 385 4.26 35.57 -7.19
N ARG A 386 4.41 36.08 -5.96
CA ARG A 386 5.04 37.39 -5.72
C ARG A 386 6.54 37.22 -5.51
N GLY A 387 7.36 37.98 -6.27
CA GLY A 387 8.82 38.01 -6.17
C GLY A 387 9.55 37.16 -7.22
N ILE A 388 10.62 37.70 -7.82
CA ILE A 388 11.33 37.10 -8.96
C ILE A 388 12.05 35.79 -8.56
N VAL A 389 12.71 35.78 -7.40
CA VAL A 389 13.44 34.58 -6.91
C VAL A 389 12.48 33.44 -6.59
N SER A 390 11.34 33.75 -5.96
CA SER A 390 10.31 32.75 -5.65
C SER A 390 9.65 32.20 -6.92
N LYS A 391 9.41 33.06 -7.94
CA LYS A 391 8.96 32.63 -9.26
C LYS A 391 9.94 31.66 -9.91
N LEU A 392 11.22 32.03 -10.01
CA LEU A 392 12.24 31.20 -10.65
C LEU A 392 12.36 29.84 -9.95
N TRP A 393 12.42 29.85 -8.61
CA TRP A 393 12.50 28.61 -7.83
C TRP A 393 11.26 27.72 -8.01
N SER A 394 10.06 28.30 -7.97
CA SER A 394 8.81 27.55 -8.16
C SER A 394 8.70 26.98 -9.58
N LEU A 395 9.19 27.71 -10.59
CA LEU A 395 9.24 27.25 -11.97
C LEU A 395 10.24 26.10 -12.16
N ILE A 396 11.42 26.16 -11.53
CA ILE A 396 12.40 25.06 -11.57
C ILE A 396 11.81 23.80 -10.92
N GLN A 397 11.21 23.93 -9.74
CA GLN A 397 10.56 22.81 -9.06
C GLN A 397 9.42 22.23 -9.89
N TRP A 398 8.56 23.09 -10.45
CA TRP A 398 7.47 22.67 -11.34
C TRP A 398 8.01 21.94 -12.57
N ALA A 399 9.05 22.47 -13.23
CA ALA A 399 9.61 21.87 -14.44
C ALA A 399 10.21 20.49 -14.16
N LEU A 400 10.97 20.35 -13.06
CA LEU A 400 11.58 19.07 -12.66
C LEU A 400 10.52 18.02 -12.33
N ILE A 401 9.51 18.39 -11.54
CA ILE A 401 8.44 17.46 -11.13
C ILE A 401 7.52 17.11 -12.31
N THR A 402 7.21 18.07 -13.17
CA THR A 402 6.41 17.82 -14.37
C THR A 402 7.16 16.92 -15.35
N ALA A 403 8.47 17.11 -15.52
CA ALA A 403 9.30 16.23 -16.33
C ALA A 403 9.32 14.80 -15.76
N ALA A 404 9.58 14.64 -14.46
CA ALA A 404 9.54 13.34 -13.80
C ALA A 404 8.16 12.67 -13.91
N ALA A 405 7.09 13.43 -13.72
CA ALA A 405 5.72 12.94 -13.84
C ALA A 405 5.37 12.51 -15.28
N ALA A 406 5.81 13.28 -16.28
CA ALA A 406 5.64 12.93 -17.69
C ALA A 406 6.41 11.66 -18.05
N SER A 407 7.64 11.50 -17.54
CA SER A 407 8.44 10.29 -17.75
C SER A 407 7.77 9.05 -17.15
N VAL A 408 7.32 9.11 -15.89
CA VAL A 408 6.64 7.99 -15.24
C VAL A 408 5.31 7.67 -15.94
N PHE A 409 4.54 8.68 -16.35
CA PHE A 409 3.34 8.47 -17.15
C PHE A 409 3.65 7.76 -18.48
N ALA A 410 4.66 8.21 -19.22
CA ALA A 410 5.09 7.58 -20.47
C ALA A 410 5.52 6.12 -20.27
N LEU A 411 6.33 5.85 -19.25
CA LEU A 411 6.74 4.49 -18.88
C LEU A 411 5.54 3.61 -18.53
N SER A 412 4.52 4.16 -17.86
CA SER A 412 3.33 3.42 -17.47
C SER A 412 2.43 2.96 -18.61
N VAL A 413 2.57 3.56 -19.79
CA VAL A 413 1.82 3.14 -20.98
C VAL A 413 2.20 1.70 -21.39
N VAL A 414 3.45 1.28 -21.17
CA VAL A 414 3.92 -0.06 -21.53
C VAL A 414 3.18 -1.17 -20.76
N PRO A 415 3.23 -1.23 -19.42
CA PRO A 415 2.50 -2.25 -18.66
C PRO A 415 0.98 -2.07 -18.72
N TYR A 416 0.47 -0.85 -18.92
CA TYR A 416 -0.96 -0.63 -19.10
C TYR A 416 -1.51 -1.27 -20.38
N THR A 417 -0.73 -1.21 -21.47
CA THR A 417 -1.15 -1.75 -22.78
C THR A 417 -0.87 -3.24 -22.93
N SER A 418 0.11 -3.80 -22.20
CA SER A 418 0.46 -5.22 -22.29
C SER A 418 -0.57 -6.17 -21.70
N MET A 419 -1.40 -5.71 -20.75
CA MET A 419 -2.29 -6.59 -19.97
C MET A 419 -3.57 -7.04 -20.67
N ALA A 420 -3.89 -6.46 -21.83
CA ALA A 420 -5.18 -6.62 -22.49
C ALA A 420 -5.08 -7.15 -23.94
N GLY A 421 -3.97 -7.77 -24.31
CA GLY A 421 -3.80 -8.31 -25.66
C GLY A 421 -3.63 -7.26 -26.77
N MET A 422 -3.56 -5.96 -26.43
CA MET A 422 -3.09 -4.97 -27.39
C MET A 422 -1.66 -5.32 -27.81
N ARG A 423 -1.43 -5.37 -29.12
CA ARG A 423 -0.07 -5.55 -29.63
C ARG A 423 0.77 -4.36 -29.15
N VAL A 424 1.70 -4.64 -28.24
CA VAL A 424 2.74 -3.71 -27.74
C VAL A 424 3.41 -2.94 -28.90
N SER A 425 3.33 -3.46 -30.14
CA SER A 425 3.74 -2.81 -31.39
C SER A 425 3.18 -1.40 -31.65
N LYS A 426 2.07 -0.99 -31.03
CA LYS A 426 1.57 0.40 -31.13
C LYS A 426 2.33 1.40 -30.23
N VAL A 427 3.04 0.92 -29.21
CA VAL A 427 3.85 1.78 -28.34
C VAL A 427 5.18 2.12 -29.01
N LEU A 428 5.58 3.39 -28.94
CA LEU A 428 6.85 3.90 -29.45
C LEU A 428 8.02 3.02 -28.96
N PRO A 429 8.90 2.53 -29.85
CA PRO A 429 10.05 1.70 -29.47
C PRO A 429 10.92 2.33 -28.39
N ALA A 430 11.17 3.65 -28.48
CA ALA A 430 11.95 4.38 -27.49
C ALA A 430 11.37 4.31 -26.06
N VAL A 431 10.03 4.27 -25.92
CA VAL A 431 9.38 4.14 -24.62
C VAL A 431 9.52 2.72 -24.08
N ARG A 432 9.50 1.72 -24.96
CA ARG A 432 9.74 0.32 -24.59
C ARG A 432 11.18 0.09 -24.13
N ASP A 433 12.14 0.66 -24.84
CA ASP A 433 13.56 0.57 -24.49
C ASP A 433 13.87 1.31 -23.18
N ALA A 434 13.21 2.46 -22.96
CA ALA A 434 13.29 3.16 -21.69
C ALA A 434 12.65 2.36 -20.53
N TYR A 435 11.52 1.68 -20.79
CA TYR A 435 10.88 0.81 -19.80
C TYR A 435 11.78 -0.37 -19.43
N SER A 436 12.34 -1.09 -20.42
CA SER A 436 13.22 -2.24 -20.15
C SER A 436 14.50 -1.84 -19.41
N ALA A 437 15.02 -0.64 -19.63
CA ALA A 437 16.17 -0.11 -18.90
C ALA A 437 15.87 0.17 -17.41
N VAL A 438 14.62 0.49 -17.07
CA VAL A 438 14.21 0.96 -15.74
C VAL A 438 13.36 -0.07 -14.99
N GLU A 439 12.97 -1.17 -15.63
CA GLU A 439 12.16 -2.26 -15.06
C GLU A 439 12.75 -2.81 -13.76
N ARG A 440 14.07 -2.89 -13.64
CA ARG A 440 14.79 -3.35 -12.43
C ARG A 440 14.52 -2.48 -11.19
N TYR A 441 14.09 -1.24 -11.38
CA TYR A 441 13.75 -0.33 -10.28
C TYR A 441 12.27 -0.40 -9.90
N GLN A 442 11.45 -1.17 -10.64
CA GLN A 442 10.01 -1.33 -10.39
C GLN A 442 9.30 0.03 -10.22
N LEU A 443 9.69 1.02 -11.04
CA LEU A 443 9.06 2.35 -11.01
C LEU A 443 7.61 2.31 -11.51
N VAL A 444 7.30 1.34 -12.37
CA VAL A 444 5.94 1.14 -12.87
C VAL A 444 5.61 -0.34 -13.00
N GLY A 445 4.48 -0.75 -12.42
CA GLY A 445 4.00 -2.12 -12.44
C GLY A 445 2.81 -2.39 -13.37
N ALA A 446 2.55 -3.68 -13.57
CA ALA A 446 1.35 -4.22 -14.21
C ALA A 446 0.45 -4.84 -13.12
N TYR A 447 -0.87 -4.65 -13.19
CA TYR A 447 -1.83 -5.01 -12.14
C TYR A 447 -2.97 -5.93 -12.60
N GLY A 448 -3.41 -6.87 -11.75
CA GLY A 448 -4.59 -7.71 -12.01
C GLY A 448 -4.29 -9.09 -12.60
N ILE A 449 -3.05 -9.57 -12.54
CA ILE A 449 -2.69 -10.93 -12.99
C ILE A 449 -3.30 -11.99 -12.06
N GLN A 450 -3.36 -11.70 -10.76
CA GLN A 450 -3.86 -12.62 -9.73
C GLN A 450 -5.37 -12.92 -9.78
N HIS A 451 -6.15 -12.15 -10.56
CA HIS A 451 -7.60 -12.36 -10.69
C HIS A 451 -8.02 -13.23 -11.89
N ARG A 452 -7.06 -13.86 -12.56
CA ARG A 452 -7.27 -14.57 -13.83
C ARG A 452 -7.82 -15.98 -13.72
N MET A 453 -7.74 -16.65 -12.57
CA MET A 453 -8.21 -18.03 -12.44
C MET A 453 -9.02 -18.19 -11.17
N ILE A 454 -10.30 -18.51 -11.33
CA ILE A 454 -11.16 -18.94 -10.23
C ILE A 454 -11.48 -20.41 -10.42
N SER A 455 -10.94 -21.26 -9.55
CA SER A 455 -11.26 -22.69 -9.54
C SER A 455 -12.74 -22.89 -9.17
N THR A 456 -13.53 -23.47 -10.08
CA THR A 456 -14.92 -23.85 -9.82
C THR A 456 -15.02 -25.16 -9.02
N GLU A 457 -13.94 -25.92 -8.95
CA GLU A 457 -13.84 -27.19 -8.19
C GLU A 457 -13.50 -26.98 -6.71
N GLY A 458 -13.46 -25.74 -6.24
CA GLY A 458 -13.03 -25.36 -4.89
C GLY A 458 -11.57 -24.93 -4.80
N ARG A 459 -11.19 -24.50 -3.61
CA ARG A 459 -9.87 -23.92 -3.30
C ARG A 459 -8.79 -25.01 -3.28
N PRO A 460 -7.87 -25.07 -4.25
CA PRO A 460 -6.79 -26.04 -4.22
C PRO A 460 -5.81 -25.69 -3.10
N GLU A 461 -5.43 -26.68 -2.31
CA GLU A 461 -4.54 -26.51 -1.16
C GLU A 461 -3.59 -27.68 -1.00
N ILE A 462 -2.30 -27.36 -0.87
CA ILE A 462 -1.25 -28.32 -0.60
C ILE A 462 -1.25 -28.65 0.90
N VAL A 463 -1.27 -29.94 1.23
CA VAL A 463 -1.18 -30.45 2.60
C VAL A 463 0.09 -31.32 2.70
N LEU A 464 0.99 -30.92 3.60
CA LEU A 464 2.22 -31.65 3.88
C LEU A 464 1.95 -32.72 4.94
N GLU A 465 2.39 -33.94 4.67
CA GLU A 465 2.33 -35.06 5.60
C GLU A 465 3.73 -35.58 5.87
N GLY A 466 4.07 -35.75 7.16
CA GLY A 466 5.33 -36.36 7.59
C GLY A 466 5.11 -37.77 8.13
N SER A 467 6.17 -38.57 8.15
CA SER A 467 6.17 -39.91 8.74
C SER A 467 7.55 -40.29 9.29
N TYR A 468 7.58 -41.15 10.31
CA TYR A 468 8.79 -41.77 10.82
C TYR A 468 9.08 -43.13 10.17
N ASP A 469 8.06 -43.84 9.71
CA ASP A 469 8.13 -45.23 9.24
C ASP A 469 7.68 -45.40 7.77
N GLY A 470 7.14 -44.35 7.15
CA GLY A 470 6.56 -44.38 5.80
C GLY A 470 5.14 -44.96 5.75
N LEU A 471 4.61 -45.45 6.88
CA LEU A 471 3.29 -46.09 6.97
C LEU A 471 2.28 -45.18 7.67
N THR A 472 2.68 -44.59 8.81
CA THR A 472 1.84 -43.69 9.59
C THR A 472 2.14 -42.24 9.24
N TRP A 473 1.17 -41.56 8.64
CA TRP A 473 1.32 -40.20 8.14
C TRP A 473 0.57 -39.21 9.04
N LYS A 474 1.24 -38.13 9.43
CA LYS A 474 0.64 -37.03 10.20
C LYS A 474 0.73 -35.72 9.42
N GLU A 475 -0.39 -35.02 9.35
CA GLU A 475 -0.50 -33.72 8.67
C GLU A 475 0.21 -32.61 9.45
N MET A 476 0.95 -31.76 8.74
CA MET A 476 1.56 -30.55 9.28
C MET A 476 0.61 -29.36 9.09
N ASN A 477 -0.04 -28.96 10.18
CA ASN A 477 -0.96 -27.82 10.15
C ASN A 477 -0.20 -26.48 10.11
N HIS A 478 -0.73 -25.55 9.32
CA HIS A 478 -0.17 -24.20 9.14
C HIS A 478 -0.93 -23.19 10.00
N MET A 479 -0.28 -22.09 10.39
CA MET A 479 -0.91 -21.04 11.22
C MET A 479 -1.91 -20.17 10.45
N TYR A 480 -1.61 -19.81 9.20
CA TYR A 480 -2.32 -18.73 8.49
C TYR A 480 -3.16 -19.22 7.30
N LYS A 481 -3.08 -20.51 6.97
CA LYS A 481 -3.76 -21.15 5.84
C LYS A 481 -4.77 -22.18 6.35
N PRO A 482 -5.89 -22.42 5.62
CA PRO A 482 -6.78 -23.53 5.89
C PRO A 482 -6.06 -24.89 5.83
N GLY A 483 -6.26 -25.70 6.86
CA GLY A 483 -5.75 -27.06 6.96
C GLY A 483 -6.70 -27.94 7.76
N ASN A 484 -6.79 -27.69 9.07
CA ASN A 484 -7.80 -28.33 9.90
C ASN A 484 -9.21 -27.88 9.46
N VAL A 485 -10.07 -28.85 9.18
CA VAL A 485 -11.42 -28.67 8.64
C VAL A 485 -12.36 -27.98 9.65
N ASP A 486 -12.09 -28.18 10.93
CA ASP A 486 -12.86 -27.59 12.04
C ASP A 486 -12.31 -26.23 12.49
N ALA A 487 -11.14 -25.82 11.98
CA ALA A 487 -10.55 -24.55 12.35
C ALA A 487 -11.26 -23.38 11.66
N VAL A 488 -11.56 -22.36 12.46
CA VAL A 488 -12.07 -21.07 11.99
C VAL A 488 -11.00 -20.41 11.11
N PRO A 489 -11.36 -19.80 9.96
CA PRO A 489 -10.41 -19.02 9.17
C PRO A 489 -9.74 -17.91 10.00
N PRO A 490 -8.40 -17.82 10.05
CA PRO A 490 -7.70 -16.91 10.95
C PRO A 490 -7.78 -15.45 10.48
N ILE A 491 -7.70 -14.51 11.42
CA ILE A 491 -7.55 -13.07 11.11
C ILE A 491 -6.07 -12.72 11.21
N VAL A 492 -5.43 -12.46 10.06
CA VAL A 492 -3.96 -12.36 9.95
C VAL A 492 -3.52 -10.93 9.61
N GLY A 493 -4.35 -10.19 8.88
CA GLY A 493 -4.00 -8.85 8.38
C GLY A 493 -3.70 -7.86 9.51
N PRO A 494 -2.68 -6.98 9.37
CA PRO A 494 -1.93 -6.67 8.15
C PRO A 494 -0.69 -7.55 7.89
N HIS A 495 -0.46 -8.62 8.67
CA HIS A 495 0.66 -9.53 8.43
C HIS A 495 0.49 -10.27 7.10
N GLN A 496 1.58 -10.40 6.33
CA GLN A 496 1.60 -11.05 5.02
C GLN A 496 2.43 -12.33 5.08
N PRO A 497 1.83 -13.51 5.33
CA PRO A 497 2.54 -14.78 5.35
C PRO A 497 3.06 -15.13 3.95
N ARG A 498 4.37 -15.05 3.73
CA ARG A 498 4.98 -15.19 2.39
C ARG A 498 5.04 -16.63 1.92
N LEU A 499 5.29 -17.57 2.83
CA LEU A 499 5.34 -19.01 2.54
C LEU A 499 3.97 -19.53 2.10
N GLU A 500 2.93 -19.26 2.91
CA GLU A 500 1.57 -19.74 2.65
C GLU A 500 0.99 -19.13 1.38
N ARG A 501 1.34 -17.87 1.05
CA ARG A 501 0.99 -17.29 -0.24
C ARG A 501 1.59 -18.09 -1.40
N LEU A 502 2.88 -18.42 -1.35
CA LEU A 502 3.52 -19.19 -2.40
C LEU A 502 2.93 -20.60 -2.52
N MET A 503 2.60 -21.23 -1.39
CA MET A 503 1.90 -22.51 -1.41
C MET A 503 0.50 -22.39 -2.05
N TRP A 504 -0.25 -21.34 -1.74
CA TRP A 504 -1.55 -21.06 -2.37
C TRP A 504 -1.43 -20.81 -3.88
N GLN A 505 -0.37 -20.14 -4.33
CA GLN A 505 -0.10 -19.92 -5.75
C GLN A 505 0.32 -21.22 -6.46
N ALA A 506 1.27 -21.96 -5.88
CA ALA A 506 1.73 -23.24 -6.42
C ALA A 506 0.63 -24.30 -6.49
N ALA A 507 -0.32 -24.29 -5.55
CA ALA A 507 -1.48 -25.17 -5.58
C ALA A 507 -2.39 -24.93 -6.81
N GLN A 508 -2.45 -23.70 -7.30
CA GLN A 508 -3.25 -23.31 -8.47
C GLN A 508 -2.51 -23.56 -9.78
N GLU A 509 -1.23 -23.21 -9.84
CA GLU A 509 -0.40 -23.35 -11.05
C GLU A 509 0.06 -24.79 -11.28
N GLY A 510 0.13 -25.61 -10.22
CA GLY A 510 0.63 -26.98 -10.28
C GLY A 510 2.16 -27.06 -10.37
N ASP A 511 2.87 -26.06 -9.85
CA ASP A 511 4.33 -26.01 -9.88
C ASP A 511 4.97 -26.82 -8.74
N GLU A 512 5.20 -28.10 -9.03
CA GLU A 512 5.73 -29.09 -8.09
C GLU A 512 7.28 -29.04 -7.99
N THR A 513 7.95 -28.35 -8.93
CA THR A 513 9.42 -28.35 -9.09
C THR A 513 10.11 -27.05 -8.67
N SER A 514 9.37 -26.13 -8.06
CA SER A 514 9.92 -24.84 -7.67
C SER A 514 11.10 -24.96 -6.68
N PRO A 515 12.17 -24.15 -6.83
CA PRO A 515 13.34 -24.19 -5.94
C PRO A 515 13.00 -24.00 -4.47
N TRP A 516 12.08 -23.08 -4.16
CA TRP A 516 11.66 -22.79 -2.79
C TRP A 516 10.91 -23.96 -2.15
N PHE A 517 10.10 -24.71 -2.92
CA PHE A 517 9.34 -25.85 -2.40
C PHE A 517 10.27 -27.02 -2.09
N THR A 518 11.24 -27.28 -2.97
CA THR A 518 12.29 -28.28 -2.74
C THR A 518 13.12 -27.94 -1.50
N GLY A 519 13.53 -26.67 -1.36
CA GLY A 519 14.23 -26.18 -0.16
C GLY A 519 13.39 -26.34 1.12
N LEU A 520 12.08 -26.07 1.05
CA LEU A 520 11.17 -26.27 2.18
C LEU A 520 11.17 -27.73 2.64
N LEU A 521 10.99 -28.68 1.72
CA LEU A 521 10.97 -30.11 2.05
C LEU A 521 12.29 -30.56 2.70
N GLN A 522 13.44 -30.14 2.15
CA GLN A 522 14.75 -30.44 2.71
C GLN A 522 14.89 -29.95 4.14
N ARG A 523 14.54 -28.68 4.41
CA ARG A 523 14.70 -28.07 5.74
C ARG A 523 13.75 -28.64 6.78
N LEU A 524 12.56 -29.10 6.36
CA LEU A 524 11.62 -29.82 7.22
C LEU A 524 12.12 -31.22 7.58
N LEU A 525 12.66 -31.96 6.61
CA LEU A 525 13.30 -33.26 6.86
C LEU A 525 14.53 -33.13 7.78
N GLN A 526 15.28 -32.03 7.68
CA GLN A 526 16.37 -31.72 8.61
C GLN A 526 15.90 -31.24 10.00
N GLY A 527 14.62 -30.89 10.16
CA GLY A 527 14.07 -30.36 11.41
C GLY A 527 14.58 -28.98 11.80
N LYS A 528 14.89 -28.11 10.82
CA LYS A 528 15.43 -26.77 11.10
C LYS A 528 14.36 -25.91 11.81
N PRO A 529 14.63 -25.40 13.03
CA PRO A 529 13.61 -24.74 13.85
C PRO A 529 13.13 -23.42 13.23
N GLU A 530 13.98 -22.71 12.50
CA GLU A 530 13.62 -21.46 11.80
C GLU A 530 12.53 -21.70 10.74
N VAL A 531 12.62 -22.81 10.01
CA VAL A 531 11.63 -23.17 8.96
C VAL A 531 10.36 -23.75 9.59
N VAL A 532 10.48 -24.58 10.63
CA VAL A 532 9.32 -25.10 11.37
C VAL A 532 8.51 -23.93 11.97
N SER A 533 9.19 -22.90 12.48
CA SER A 533 8.54 -21.71 13.06
C SER A 533 7.72 -20.89 12.05
N LEU A 534 7.99 -21.01 10.74
CA LEU A 534 7.14 -20.42 9.70
C LEU A 534 5.80 -21.15 9.58
N LEU A 535 5.81 -22.49 9.72
CA LEU A 535 4.60 -23.31 9.62
C LEU A 535 3.77 -23.24 10.90
N GLN A 536 4.41 -23.47 12.04
CA GLN A 536 3.76 -23.57 13.33
C GLN A 536 4.69 -23.17 14.47
N LEU A 537 4.29 -22.14 15.22
CA LEU A 537 5.01 -21.68 16.42
C LEU A 537 4.64 -22.49 17.66
N ASP A 538 3.42 -23.05 17.71
CA ASP A 538 2.96 -23.88 18.82
C ASP A 538 3.49 -25.32 18.67
N GLU A 539 4.51 -25.66 19.46
CA GLU A 539 5.12 -27.00 19.48
C GLU A 539 4.12 -28.13 19.76
N ALA A 540 3.01 -27.84 20.45
CA ALA A 540 1.96 -28.83 20.73
C ALA A 540 1.11 -29.15 19.48
N GLN A 541 0.99 -28.21 18.56
CA GLN A 541 0.26 -28.39 17.30
C GLN A 541 1.13 -28.97 16.19
N TYR A 542 2.45 -28.93 16.35
CA TYR A 542 3.39 -29.49 15.39
C TYR A 542 3.75 -30.94 15.75
N PRO A 543 3.34 -31.95 14.95
CA PRO A 543 3.48 -33.37 15.32
C PRO A 543 4.92 -33.89 15.37
N PHE A 544 5.89 -33.14 14.83
CA PHE A 544 7.30 -33.53 14.72
C PHE A 544 8.23 -32.63 15.55
N SER A 545 7.71 -31.99 16.62
CA SER A 545 8.48 -31.07 17.48
C SER A 545 9.63 -31.77 18.23
N GLN A 546 9.44 -33.03 18.64
CA GLN A 546 10.46 -33.78 19.36
C GLN A 546 11.55 -34.39 18.46
N LYS A 547 11.17 -34.85 17.27
CA LYS A 547 12.07 -35.48 16.29
C LYS A 547 11.60 -35.16 14.87
N PRO A 548 12.50 -34.79 13.95
CA PRO A 548 12.15 -34.50 12.57
C PRO A 548 11.58 -35.73 11.85
N PRO A 549 10.68 -35.54 10.87
CA PRO A 549 10.16 -36.62 10.04
C PRO A 549 11.29 -37.23 9.18
N ILE A 550 11.23 -38.54 8.94
CA ILE A 550 12.16 -39.24 8.04
C ILE A 550 11.66 -39.18 6.60
N PHE A 551 10.34 -39.21 6.43
CA PHE A 551 9.67 -39.14 5.15
C PHE A 551 8.70 -37.96 5.13
N ILE A 552 8.62 -37.27 4.00
CA ILE A 552 7.60 -36.24 3.74
C ILE A 552 6.96 -36.52 2.38
N LYS A 553 5.67 -36.22 2.26
CA LYS A 553 4.95 -36.15 0.99
C LYS A 553 3.98 -34.97 0.98
N ALA A 554 3.52 -34.57 -0.20
CA ALA A 554 2.54 -33.50 -0.35
C ALA A 554 1.32 -33.98 -1.13
N LYS A 555 0.12 -33.65 -0.64
CA LYS A 555 -1.15 -33.96 -1.29
C LYS A 555 -1.88 -32.69 -1.66
N LEU A 556 -2.60 -32.72 -2.78
CA LEU A 556 -3.49 -31.65 -3.21
C LEU A 556 -4.93 -32.00 -2.86
N TYR A 557 -5.57 -31.11 -2.10
CA TYR A 557 -6.99 -31.19 -1.77
C TYR A 557 -7.72 -29.95 -2.28
N ASN A 558 -8.97 -30.10 -2.68
CA ASN A 558 -9.86 -28.97 -2.89
C ASN A 558 -10.69 -28.74 -1.64
N TYR A 559 -10.56 -27.54 -1.06
CA TYR A 559 -11.33 -27.08 0.09
C TYR A 559 -12.54 -26.29 -0.38
N HIS A 560 -13.65 -26.47 0.31
CA HIS A 560 -14.85 -25.66 0.15
C HIS A 560 -15.38 -25.26 1.51
N PHE A 561 -16.15 -24.18 1.54
CA PHE A 561 -16.93 -23.86 2.73
C PHE A 561 -18.04 -24.88 2.96
N THR A 562 -18.36 -25.11 4.23
CA THR A 562 -19.51 -25.91 4.63
C THR A 562 -20.80 -25.10 4.49
N ASP A 563 -21.86 -25.78 4.06
CA ASP A 563 -23.22 -25.26 4.08
C ASP A 563 -24.05 -26.08 5.09
N PRO A 564 -24.33 -25.52 6.29
CA PRO A 564 -25.07 -26.23 7.32
C PRO A 564 -26.49 -26.61 6.89
N ALA A 565 -27.13 -25.80 6.04
CA ALA A 565 -28.50 -26.03 5.59
C ALA A 565 -28.57 -27.19 4.60
N LYS A 566 -27.57 -27.33 3.75
CA LYS A 566 -27.49 -28.38 2.73
C LYS A 566 -27.05 -29.74 3.28
N TYR A 567 -26.11 -29.75 4.24
CA TYR A 567 -25.47 -30.99 4.68
C TYR A 567 -25.92 -31.49 6.06
N LYS A 568 -26.79 -30.77 6.78
CA LYS A 568 -27.26 -31.12 8.14
C LYS A 568 -26.11 -31.47 9.10
N THR A 569 -24.93 -30.91 8.87
CA THR A 569 -23.74 -31.13 9.67
C THR A 569 -23.81 -30.33 10.97
N HIS A 570 -23.21 -30.86 12.04
CA HIS A 570 -23.04 -30.09 13.28
C HIS A 570 -22.26 -28.79 12.97
N LEU A 571 -22.64 -27.69 13.62
CA LEU A 571 -22.11 -26.32 13.49
C LEU A 571 -20.59 -26.13 13.73
N GLN A 572 -19.82 -27.21 13.85
CA GLN A 572 -18.41 -27.16 14.24
C GLN A 572 -17.40 -27.20 13.07
N SER A 573 -17.80 -27.65 11.87
CA SER A 573 -16.88 -27.73 10.72
C SER A 573 -17.05 -26.54 9.77
N TRP A 574 -15.97 -25.79 9.53
CA TRP A 574 -15.95 -24.59 8.67
C TRP A 574 -15.64 -24.93 7.21
N TRP A 575 -14.88 -26.00 7.01
CA TRP A 575 -14.43 -26.45 5.71
C TRP A 575 -14.95 -27.84 5.39
N ARG A 576 -14.90 -28.22 4.12
CA ARG A 576 -14.94 -29.59 3.63
C ARG A 576 -13.82 -29.73 2.62
N ARG A 577 -13.11 -30.86 2.63
CA ARG A 577 -12.00 -31.08 1.70
C ARG A 577 -12.22 -32.35 0.89
N GLN A 578 -11.82 -32.33 -0.38
CA GLN A 578 -11.86 -33.46 -1.29
C GLN A 578 -10.46 -33.72 -1.82
N TYR A 579 -9.98 -34.95 -1.72
CA TYR A 579 -8.67 -35.33 -2.25
C TYR A 579 -8.69 -35.26 -3.79
N LYS A 580 -7.72 -34.58 -4.38
CA LYS A 580 -7.61 -34.42 -5.83
C LYS A 580 -6.52 -35.32 -6.40
N LYS A 581 -5.27 -35.11 -5.96
CA LYS A 581 -4.11 -35.88 -6.40
C LYS A 581 -2.96 -35.80 -5.41
N GLU A 582 -1.96 -36.64 -5.61
CA GLU A 582 -0.65 -36.45 -5.00
C GLU A 582 0.02 -35.25 -5.68
N PHE A 583 0.54 -34.32 -4.89
CA PHE A 583 1.23 -33.12 -5.39
C PHE A 583 2.74 -33.34 -5.43
N PHE A 584 3.28 -34.07 -4.47
CA PHE A 584 4.69 -34.42 -4.44
C PHE A 584 4.85 -35.81 -3.83
N PRO A 585 5.66 -36.70 -4.44
CA PRO A 585 5.82 -38.07 -3.99
C PRO A 585 6.47 -38.14 -2.60
N VAL A 586 6.47 -39.35 -2.03
CA VAL A 586 7.18 -39.64 -0.79
C VAL A 586 8.69 -39.53 -1.01
N VAL A 587 9.34 -38.65 -0.25
CA VAL A 587 10.79 -38.46 -0.29
C VAL A 587 11.42 -38.50 1.09
N ASN A 588 12.71 -38.83 1.14
CA ASN A 588 13.58 -38.72 2.29
C ASN A 588 14.85 -37.92 1.93
N LEU A 589 15.77 -37.70 2.89
CA LEU A 589 16.99 -36.93 2.66
C LEU A 589 17.99 -37.60 1.70
N ASP A 590 17.94 -38.92 1.61
CA ASP A 590 18.84 -39.73 0.78
C ASP A 590 18.27 -40.03 -0.61
N ASP A 591 17.10 -39.47 -0.94
CA ASP A 591 16.40 -39.73 -2.19
C ASP A 591 17.12 -39.08 -3.38
N PRO A 592 17.49 -39.85 -4.43
CA PRO A 592 18.16 -39.30 -5.60
C PRO A 592 17.33 -38.25 -6.34
N GLU A 593 16.00 -38.35 -6.34
CA GLU A 593 15.14 -37.36 -7.01
C GLU A 593 15.19 -36.01 -6.29
N LEU A 594 15.10 -36.03 -4.95
CA LEU A 594 15.21 -34.82 -4.15
C LEU A 594 16.60 -34.19 -4.29
N GLN A 595 17.67 -34.98 -4.29
CA GLN A 595 19.03 -34.50 -4.47
C GLN A 595 19.23 -33.85 -5.85
N LYS A 596 18.68 -34.45 -6.91
CA LYS A 596 18.72 -33.87 -8.25
C LYS A 596 18.01 -32.50 -8.30
N LEU A 597 16.81 -32.39 -7.72
CA LEU A 597 16.08 -31.11 -7.65
C LEU A 597 16.85 -30.07 -6.83
N LEU A 598 17.49 -30.47 -5.73
CA LEU A 598 18.33 -29.57 -4.92
C LEU A 598 19.58 -29.09 -5.68
N GLU A 599 20.17 -29.94 -6.53
CA GLU A 599 21.27 -29.56 -7.41
C GLU A 599 20.83 -28.58 -8.49
N GLU A 600 19.70 -28.83 -9.14
CA GLU A 600 19.08 -27.95 -10.13
C GLU A 600 18.70 -26.58 -9.51
N ALA A 601 18.19 -26.59 -8.28
CA ALA A 601 17.89 -25.40 -7.49
C ALA A 601 19.13 -24.68 -6.94
N GLY A 602 20.33 -25.27 -7.05
CA GLY A 602 21.57 -24.70 -6.50
C GLY A 602 21.63 -24.69 -4.97
N LEU A 603 20.83 -25.51 -4.29
CA LEU A 603 20.69 -25.56 -2.82
C LEU A 603 21.65 -26.53 -2.12
N THR A 604 22.64 -27.06 -2.85
CA THR A 604 23.65 -27.95 -2.25
C THR A 604 24.64 -27.17 -1.40
N GLU A 605 24.78 -27.55 -0.13
CA GLU A 605 25.71 -26.94 0.84
C GLU A 605 27.17 -27.26 0.49
N LYS A 606 27.72 -26.57 -0.51
CA LYS A 606 29.13 -26.70 -0.91
C LYS A 606 30.05 -25.73 -0.17
N PHE A 607 29.50 -24.82 0.64
CA PHE A 607 30.24 -23.72 1.26
C PHE A 607 29.99 -23.65 2.76
N PRO A 608 31.05 -23.56 3.59
CA PRO A 608 30.91 -23.44 5.03
C PRO A 608 30.20 -22.13 5.41
N VAL A 609 29.35 -22.19 6.43
CA VAL A 609 28.74 -21.01 7.04
C VAL A 609 29.87 -20.10 7.54
N GLN A 610 29.94 -18.86 7.04
CA GLN A 610 30.91 -17.90 7.58
C GLN A 610 30.56 -17.62 9.04
N PRO A 611 31.53 -17.69 9.98
CA PRO A 611 31.27 -17.42 11.38
C PRO A 611 30.73 -15.98 11.53
N SER A 612 29.69 -15.84 12.34
CA SER A 612 29.11 -14.53 12.68
C SER A 612 30.21 -13.62 13.20
N SER A 613 30.41 -12.48 12.56
CA SER A 613 31.37 -11.49 13.04
C SER A 613 30.90 -10.93 14.39
N ASP A 614 31.84 -10.76 15.33
CA ASP A 614 31.61 -10.16 16.65
C ASP A 614 31.54 -8.62 16.56
N THR A 615 30.82 -8.09 15.57
CA THR A 615 30.59 -6.64 15.48
C THR A 615 29.55 -6.21 16.53
N PRO A 616 29.62 -4.98 17.09
CA PRO A 616 28.62 -4.50 18.03
C PRO A 616 27.21 -4.45 17.41
N VAL A 617 27.12 -4.23 16.10
CA VAL A 617 25.86 -4.27 15.34
C VAL A 617 25.29 -5.68 15.32
N SER A 618 26.11 -6.70 15.06
CA SER A 618 25.73 -8.13 15.11
C SER A 618 25.17 -8.52 16.49
N GLN A 619 25.77 -8.04 17.58
CA GLN A 619 25.28 -8.28 18.94
C GLN A 619 23.92 -7.61 19.24
N VAL A 620 23.72 -6.37 18.78
CA VAL A 620 22.43 -5.70 18.94
C VAL A 620 21.34 -6.42 18.14
N LEU A 621 21.66 -6.84 16.91
CA LEU A 621 20.72 -7.58 16.07
C LEU A 621 20.33 -8.92 16.70
N SER A 622 21.28 -9.66 17.27
CA SER A 622 20.99 -10.93 17.94
C SER A 622 20.15 -10.74 19.21
N LEU A 623 20.37 -9.66 19.97
CA LEU A 623 19.53 -9.31 21.13
C LEU A 623 18.09 -8.97 20.72
N ILE A 624 17.90 -8.14 19.70
CA ILE A 624 16.56 -7.79 19.19
C ILE A 624 15.86 -9.06 18.67
N ARG A 625 16.59 -9.90 17.93
CA ARG A 625 16.09 -11.18 17.45
C ARG A 625 15.66 -12.10 18.59
N GLY A 626 16.43 -12.16 19.68
CA GLY A 626 16.09 -12.94 20.87
C GLY A 626 14.73 -12.55 21.49
N HIS A 627 14.33 -11.28 21.41
CA HIS A 627 13.03 -10.81 21.90
C HIS A 627 11.87 -11.13 20.96
N VAL A 628 12.15 -11.22 19.65
CA VAL A 628 11.11 -11.50 18.63
C VAL A 628 10.94 -12.99 18.40
N LYS A 629 11.94 -13.81 18.74
CA LYS A 629 11.90 -15.27 18.61
C LYS A 629 10.73 -15.84 19.40
N GLY A 630 9.83 -16.55 18.70
CA GLY A 630 8.63 -17.16 19.28
C GLY A 630 7.36 -16.30 19.26
N LEU A 631 7.44 -15.03 18.82
CA LEU A 631 6.26 -14.21 18.60
C LEU A 631 5.70 -14.42 17.19
N SER A 632 4.37 -14.54 17.08
CA SER A 632 3.72 -14.61 15.77
C SER A 632 3.77 -13.25 15.06
N GLY A 633 3.87 -13.28 13.74
CA GLY A 633 3.88 -12.07 12.91
C GLY A 633 2.73 -11.10 13.20
N PRO A 634 1.46 -11.57 13.27
CA PRO A 634 0.32 -10.73 13.62
C PRO A 634 0.43 -10.10 15.00
N LEU A 635 1.00 -10.81 16.00
CA LEU A 635 1.18 -10.28 17.34
C LEU A 635 2.19 -9.11 17.36
N VAL A 636 3.30 -9.25 16.63
CA VAL A 636 4.30 -8.16 16.48
C VAL A 636 3.67 -6.94 15.82
N LEU A 637 2.88 -7.12 14.76
CA LEU A 637 2.22 -6.02 14.06
C LEU A 637 1.13 -5.35 14.90
N THR A 638 0.29 -6.12 15.57
CA THR A 638 -0.79 -5.58 16.42
C THR A 638 -0.23 -4.82 17.61
N THR A 639 0.85 -5.30 18.23
CA THR A 639 1.55 -4.57 19.31
C THR A 639 2.18 -3.27 18.80
N LEU A 640 2.85 -3.29 17.64
CA LEU A 640 3.36 -2.06 17.01
C LEU A 640 2.24 -1.06 16.71
N LEU A 641 1.13 -1.49 16.11
CA LEU A 641 -0.01 -0.62 15.83
C LEU A 641 -0.67 -0.11 17.13
N ALA A 642 -0.81 -0.95 18.15
CA ALA A 642 -1.35 -0.55 19.45
C ALA A 642 -0.46 0.49 20.16
N THR A 643 0.86 0.37 20.06
CA THR A 643 1.79 1.39 20.60
C THR A 643 1.66 2.70 19.85
N LEU A 644 1.52 2.69 18.52
CA LEU A 644 1.26 3.89 17.72
C LEU A 644 -0.03 4.60 18.14
N VAL A 645 -1.13 3.84 18.30
CA VAL A 645 -2.41 4.36 18.77
C VAL A 645 -2.29 4.94 20.18
N SER A 646 -1.58 4.25 21.08
CA SER A 646 -1.36 4.71 22.45
C SER A 646 -0.57 6.01 22.51
N ILE A 647 0.50 6.14 21.73
CA ILE A 647 1.29 7.37 21.61
C ILE A 647 0.44 8.51 21.05
N TRP A 648 -0.41 8.22 20.07
CA TRP A 648 -1.32 9.21 19.49
C TRP A 648 -2.38 9.68 20.49
N LEU A 649 -3.03 8.75 21.18
CA LEU A 649 -3.96 9.05 22.27
C LEU A 649 -3.29 9.90 23.34
N PHE A 650 -2.07 9.54 23.77
CA PHE A 650 -1.31 10.32 24.73
C PHE A 650 -1.02 11.74 24.24
N LYS A 651 -0.59 11.92 22.98
CA LYS A 651 -0.42 13.26 22.37
C LYS A 651 -1.72 14.06 22.31
N THR A 652 -2.85 13.43 22.00
CA THR A 652 -4.14 14.13 21.95
C THR A 652 -4.62 14.54 23.33
N VAL A 653 -4.52 13.64 24.32
CA VAL A 653 -4.89 13.92 25.73
C VAL A 653 -3.97 14.97 26.34
N PHE A 654 -2.65 14.89 26.11
CA PHE A 654 -1.69 15.88 26.59
C PHE A 654 -1.90 17.25 25.92
N SER A 655 -2.19 17.29 24.62
CA SER A 655 -2.52 18.56 23.95
C SER A 655 -3.86 19.14 24.41
N TRP A 656 -4.82 18.31 24.80
CA TRP A 656 -6.08 18.74 25.43
C TRP A 656 -5.86 19.27 26.85
N LEU A 657 -5.06 18.58 27.67
CA LEU A 657 -4.72 18.98 29.04
C LEU A 657 -3.89 20.28 29.10
N LEU A 658 -2.92 20.46 28.19
CA LEU A 658 -2.19 21.73 28.07
C LEU A 658 -2.93 22.79 27.25
N GLY A 659 -3.95 22.40 26.48
CA GLY A 659 -4.76 23.24 25.59
C GLY A 659 -5.77 24.15 26.28
N GLY A 660 -5.83 24.16 27.62
CA GLY A 660 -6.65 25.08 28.41
C GLY A 660 -6.30 26.58 28.27
N ARG A 661 -5.23 26.93 27.54
CA ARG A 661 -4.95 28.32 27.14
C ARG A 661 -5.12 28.49 25.63
N LYS A 662 -6.28 29.02 25.22
CA LYS A 662 -6.48 29.56 23.87
C LYS A 662 -5.35 30.55 23.54
N PRO A 663 -4.68 30.43 22.38
CA PRO A 663 -3.78 31.48 21.93
C PRO A 663 -4.63 32.74 21.67
N LYS A 664 -4.28 33.86 22.31
CA LYS A 664 -4.84 35.18 21.98
C LYS A 664 -4.60 35.42 20.48
N PRO A 665 -5.62 35.81 19.69
CA PRO A 665 -5.37 36.25 18.33
C PRO A 665 -4.47 37.48 18.40
N ALA A 666 -3.36 37.44 17.65
CA ALA A 666 -2.50 38.60 17.46
C ALA A 666 -3.38 39.77 16.98
N SER A 667 -3.40 40.84 17.77
CA SER A 667 -4.03 42.09 17.42
C SER A 667 -3.42 42.61 16.12
N THR A 668 -4.26 42.71 15.09
CA THR A 668 -4.01 43.49 13.88
C THR A 668 -3.77 44.95 14.25
N ASP A 669 -2.51 45.37 14.34
CA ASP A 669 -2.11 46.78 14.25
C ASP A 669 -1.69 47.08 12.80
N HIS A 670 -2.68 47.20 11.93
CA HIS A 670 -2.54 47.97 10.70
C HIS A 670 -3.10 49.37 10.96
N LYS A 671 -2.27 50.27 11.48
CA LYS A 671 -2.51 51.72 11.33
C LYS A 671 -2.17 52.12 9.90
N THR A 672 -3.23 52.34 9.14
CA THR A 672 -3.30 53.09 7.88
C THR A 672 -2.51 54.40 7.97
N ARG A 673 -1.45 54.55 7.17
CA ARG A 673 -0.95 55.86 6.73
C ARG A 673 -1.44 56.09 5.30
N LYS A 674 -2.36 57.05 5.15
CA LYS A 674 -2.68 57.70 3.86
C LYS A 674 -1.43 58.47 3.36
N PRO A 675 -1.22 58.61 2.05
CA PRO A 675 -0.21 59.52 1.52
C PRO A 675 -0.70 60.96 1.65
N LYS A 676 0.17 61.85 2.16
CA LYS A 676 -0.03 63.30 2.15
C LYS A 676 0.83 63.89 1.03
N GLU A 677 0.21 64.77 0.27
CA GLU A 677 0.73 65.47 -0.90
C GLU A 677 2.04 66.22 -0.63
N SER A 678 2.82 66.32 -1.71
CA SER A 678 4.02 67.12 -1.87
C SER A 678 3.73 68.62 -1.75
N SER A 679 4.47 69.29 -0.86
CA SER A 679 4.78 70.72 -0.99
C SER A 679 6.13 70.99 -0.33
N GLU A 680 7.17 71.11 -1.16
CA GLU A 680 8.42 71.76 -0.77
C GLU A 680 8.25 73.27 -0.93
N THR A 681 8.51 74.05 0.12
CA THR A 681 9.04 75.41 -0.01
C THR A 681 9.72 75.85 1.29
N ALA A 682 11.03 76.01 1.17
CA ALA A 682 11.88 77.09 1.68
C ALA A 682 11.77 77.63 3.12
N GLU A 683 12.97 77.68 3.72
CA GLU A 683 13.55 78.76 4.54
C GLU A 683 13.34 78.86 6.06
N LYS A 684 14.52 78.96 6.71
CA LYS A 684 14.92 79.81 7.85
C LYS A 684 14.78 79.29 9.30
N SER A 685 15.98 78.97 9.83
CA SER A 685 16.65 79.69 10.94
C SER A 685 16.52 79.21 12.39
N GLN A 686 17.72 79.14 12.99
CA GLN A 686 18.12 79.28 14.40
C GLN A 686 17.85 78.08 15.34
N ALA A 687 18.86 77.32 15.82
CA ALA A 687 20.09 77.63 16.56
C ALA A 687 19.91 77.64 18.09
N GLN A 688 20.85 76.92 18.72
CA GLN A 688 21.42 77.07 20.07
C GLN A 688 20.90 76.22 21.25
N ALA A 689 21.83 75.32 21.61
CA ALA A 689 22.13 74.65 22.88
C ALA A 689 22.41 75.68 24.04
N PRO A 690 22.91 75.36 25.27
CA PRO A 690 23.66 74.16 25.68
C PRO A 690 23.49 73.65 27.14
N SER A 691 24.19 72.53 27.41
CA SER A 691 24.87 72.03 28.65
C SER A 691 24.21 72.22 30.04
N ASN A 692 24.34 71.31 31.03
CA ASN A 692 25.58 70.81 31.61
C ASN A 692 25.30 69.75 32.73
N LYS A 693 26.21 68.78 32.87
CA LYS A 693 26.71 68.05 34.08
C LYS A 693 25.82 67.75 35.31
N GLY A 694 25.96 66.53 35.83
CA GLY A 694 25.81 66.21 37.26
C GLY A 694 25.95 64.71 37.57
N ASN A 695 26.72 64.35 38.60
CA ASN A 695 27.34 63.03 38.82
C ASN A 695 26.78 62.31 40.07
N LYS A 696 27.06 61.00 40.18
CA LYS A 696 27.20 60.16 41.40
C LYS A 696 26.01 59.43 42.07
N LYS A 697 26.43 58.28 42.66
CA LYS A 697 25.79 57.08 43.23
C LYS A 697 25.46 57.16 44.75
N ASP A 698 24.49 56.31 45.15
CA ASP A 698 24.38 55.46 46.38
C ASP A 698 24.34 56.11 47.80
N PRO A 699 24.00 55.39 48.91
CA PRO A 699 22.93 54.38 49.15
C PRO A 699 22.25 54.48 50.56
N ASN A 700 21.31 53.55 50.83
CA ASN A 700 21.08 52.77 52.08
C ASN A 700 19.94 53.10 53.11
N GLU A 701 19.44 51.99 53.69
CA GLU A 701 18.79 51.75 55.01
C GLU A 701 17.25 51.71 55.25
N LYS A 702 16.77 50.46 55.47
CA LYS A 702 16.12 49.84 56.67
C LYS A 702 14.68 50.14 57.18
N ARG A 703 14.05 49.01 57.58
CA ARG A 703 13.11 48.72 58.71
C ARG A 703 11.67 49.25 58.64
N ASP A 704 10.63 48.65 59.22
CA ASP A 704 10.29 47.30 59.72
C ASP A 704 8.79 47.34 60.08
N SER A 705 8.15 46.18 60.12
CA SER A 705 7.02 45.77 61.00
C SER A 705 5.57 46.29 60.84
N GLU A 706 4.71 45.29 60.58
CA GLU A 706 3.50 44.88 61.32
C GLU A 706 2.07 45.44 61.05
N LYS A 707 1.20 44.42 60.85
CA LYS A 707 -0.20 44.25 61.31
C LYS A 707 -1.37 44.89 60.52
N SER A 708 -1.96 44.00 59.71
CA SER A 708 -3.39 43.68 59.50
C SER A 708 -4.31 43.94 60.73
N PRO A 709 -5.67 43.90 60.65
CA PRO A 709 -6.52 43.45 59.53
C PRO A 709 -7.84 44.25 59.30
N ARG A 710 -8.63 43.69 58.36
CA ARG A 710 -10.11 43.60 58.32
C ARG A 710 -10.93 44.57 57.43
N LYS A 711 -11.45 43.92 56.38
CA LYS A 711 -12.88 43.72 56.01
C LYS A 711 -13.70 44.87 55.43
N ARG A 712 -14.52 44.42 54.45
CA ARG A 712 -15.66 45.05 53.75
C ARG A 712 -15.23 46.04 52.67
N LYS A 713 -15.66 45.93 51.42
CA LYS A 713 -16.75 45.19 50.77
C LYS A 713 -16.30 44.79 49.36
#